data_AF-A0A6I1KJ27-F1
#
_entry.id   AF-A0A6I1KJ27-F1
#
_cell.length_a   1.000
_cell.length_b   1.000
_cell.length_c   1.000
_cell.angle_alpha   90.00
_cell.angle_beta   90.00
_cell.angle_gamma   90.00
#
_symmetry.space_group_name_H-M   'P 1'
#
loop_
_entity.id
_entity.type
_entity.pdbx_description
1 polymer ?
#
loop_
_entity_poly.entity_id
_entity_poly.type
_entity_poly.pdbx_seq_one_letter_code
_entity_poly.pdbx_strand_id
1 'polypeptide(L)'
;MNKRLFVKSRTAMRLLTVAIICTLLPNGAAWGGLQPPLSRITNPVFGTSGGSVPAAVPANLSPYITDMNAAIRLGKALFWDMQVGSDGRTACATCHYRAGADPIVGTAPVAHARRDKNQLHPGSNGAFQVKPGPNSTLTAADFPFFQVSPPTGRLGIDPLTGLPLDLVIITRNFNDVTGSQGIRLARFAGIDPGNPDPAVDLFTALIDPIFHIGPPPNTDAANNIRQVTGRNSPSAVNAVFNYSNFWDGRANNIFNGATPFGPLDQSAGIWVDDGVSVNLVSQKIAIPNASLASQAVGPPLSEVEMSFRDRTFPELGRKMLGRVPLANQFVHPQDSVLGTFSRDPNGNLTGNRGLTFNSYKTMVEAAFVNSLWNSAKRVTLDTVQGPVQFDQIEANFALFWGLAIQLYEATLVSDRTPFDLFQAGNQNAMSFAAQQGFGTFDSKCAVCHSGSEFTSAVVGSNLVGCVAPDCNPSVFTDNAKHGLIRAGLQNVDIFPLPGIVTFDEGFFNIGVRPTAEDPGRGGTAPNLPNFTNPLTGQPFPLSFTGLAKLQAQVPSQLPFATPALPAGVSSTQADIVQGAFKTPGLRNVELTAPYFHNGSALTLDQVVEFYARGGNFPGNPELAAAMQPIGNLRGDAARRAEVVAFMKALTDERVRQEKAPFDHPELLIPNGADPGGVDVPITLQPTGGAFDPVIPTLTLNQPVTPTLLTSQVISGTILDAVKATATVAVSVTNLDSNINLPPAAATVICTPDLLGTTCTQTPNWNFTATGLGLGNNTITATATDVTGGVDTKTTNIQVLPLATFSGTPQVVTKQTSANLTVGGVGVDTYQYKVDGGPLITTDFFGGPLTVDIPIALGGLADGTHTVAVLGKNTPLNLQQPEANATTFTWTVKANPPVLTLNPVTGTVRVPSLTIGGTVELGLIPVVRANIAVTFGTVTNVSGNWSCQVSGLKSGVTNFTVTATDIAQNVTIATADVKIVLPDGNMKGTGNVDISDAIRTLRIAVGLGTPSPDELLHGDVAPLDANGAPAPDGRIDVADAVVILRKVVGLINF
;
A
#
# COMPACT_ATOMS: atom_id res chain seq x y z
N MET A 1 66.16 33.92 -2.39
CA MET A 1 66.96 32.96 -3.18
C MET A 1 65.98 31.95 -3.79
N ASN A 2 65.94 31.79 -5.12
CA ASN A 2 66.49 30.67 -5.91
C ASN A 2 66.02 29.26 -5.46
N LYS A 3 65.56 28.31 -6.30
CA LYS A 3 65.09 28.21 -7.71
C LYS A 3 64.19 26.93 -7.73
N ARG A 4 62.96 26.90 -8.28
CA ARG A 4 62.52 26.75 -9.69
C ARG A 4 63.11 25.57 -10.49
N LEU A 5 62.21 24.87 -11.22
CA LEU A 5 62.43 23.86 -12.30
C LEU A 5 62.79 22.45 -11.79
N PHE A 6 62.46 21.34 -12.48
CA PHE A 6 61.97 21.17 -13.86
C PHE A 6 60.44 20.95 -14.02
N VAL A 7 59.96 20.37 -15.15
CA VAL A 7 58.65 20.75 -15.74
C VAL A 7 58.06 19.77 -16.80
N LYS A 8 56.72 19.63 -16.85
CA LYS A 8 55.86 19.07 -17.95
C LYS A 8 55.86 17.53 -18.13
N SER A 9 54.98 16.87 -18.92
CA SER A 9 54.12 17.23 -20.08
C SER A 9 53.01 16.15 -20.26
N ARG A 10 51.71 16.33 -20.59
CA ARG A 10 50.70 17.43 -20.77
C ARG A 10 49.35 16.83 -20.24
N THR A 11 48.08 16.97 -20.70
CA THR A 11 47.33 17.71 -21.75
C THR A 11 45.85 17.88 -21.27
N ALA A 12 45.00 18.68 -21.92
CA ALA A 12 44.83 20.12 -21.65
C ALA A 12 43.93 20.80 -22.73
N MET A 13 42.62 20.96 -22.51
CA MET A 13 41.80 21.96 -23.26
C MET A 13 40.73 22.62 -22.37
N ARG A 14 40.36 23.87 -22.68
CA ARG A 14 39.44 24.76 -21.92
C ARG A 14 38.96 25.90 -22.84
N LEU A 15 38.05 26.78 -22.33
CA LEU A 15 37.32 27.87 -23.03
C LEU A 15 35.99 27.39 -23.66
N LEU A 16 34.92 28.19 -23.79
CA LEU A 16 34.81 29.65 -23.97
C LEU A 16 33.79 30.34 -23.03
N THR A 17 33.66 31.68 -23.12
CA THR A 17 32.76 32.57 -22.35
C THR A 17 32.07 33.59 -23.27
N VAL A 18 30.82 33.99 -23.00
CA VAL A 18 30.16 35.27 -23.41
C VAL A 18 28.81 35.39 -22.67
N ALA A 19 28.17 36.58 -22.62
CA ALA A 19 26.98 36.85 -21.81
C ALA A 19 25.95 37.84 -22.44
N ILE A 20 24.75 37.89 -21.83
CA ILE A 20 23.69 38.93 -21.93
C ILE A 20 22.82 38.97 -23.20
N ILE A 21 21.49 38.89 -22.99
CA ILE A 21 20.42 39.77 -23.52
C ILE A 21 19.14 39.57 -22.66
N CYS A 22 18.20 40.53 -22.67
CA CYS A 22 17.02 40.56 -21.79
C CYS A 22 15.78 41.15 -22.50
N THR A 23 14.62 41.20 -21.81
CA THR A 23 13.27 41.66 -22.24
C THR A 23 12.52 40.67 -23.17
N LEU A 24 11.19 40.53 -23.16
CA LEU A 24 10.06 41.32 -22.60
C LEU A 24 9.05 40.48 -21.75
N LEU A 25 8.06 41.18 -21.16
CA LEU A 25 6.97 40.74 -20.25
C LEU A 25 5.65 40.40 -21.03
N PRO A 26 4.50 39.90 -20.45
CA PRO A 26 4.03 40.12 -19.06
C PRO A 26 3.17 39.06 -18.30
N ASN A 27 2.99 39.32 -16.98
CA ASN A 27 1.86 39.00 -16.08
C ASN A 27 1.40 37.54 -15.78
N GLY A 28 1.46 37.13 -14.50
CA GLY A 28 0.54 36.11 -13.94
C GLY A 28 0.98 35.36 -12.66
N ALA A 29 0.11 35.37 -11.63
CA ALA A 29 -0.04 34.37 -10.54
C ALA A 29 1.13 33.96 -9.59
N ALA A 30 1.06 34.51 -8.37
CA ALA A 30 1.17 33.88 -7.03
C ALA A 30 2.09 32.66 -6.70
N TRP A 31 2.94 32.85 -5.68
CA TRP A 31 3.20 31.95 -4.54
C TRP A 31 3.52 30.45 -4.80
N GLY A 32 4.57 30.15 -5.56
CA GLY A 32 5.19 28.82 -5.60
C GLY A 32 6.17 28.58 -4.44
N GLY A 33 5.68 28.16 -3.27
CA GLY A 33 6.49 27.96 -2.06
C GLY A 33 6.98 26.52 -1.84
N LEU A 34 8.29 26.29 -1.98
CA LEU A 34 9.09 25.21 -1.37
C LEU A 34 8.41 23.83 -1.17
N GLN A 35 8.38 23.00 -2.22
CA GLN A 35 8.48 21.55 -2.00
C GLN A 35 9.96 21.15 -1.89
N PRO A 36 10.43 20.58 -0.76
CA PRO A 36 11.74 19.94 -0.71
C PRO A 36 11.74 18.66 -1.57
N PRO A 37 12.90 18.24 -2.11
CA PRO A 37 12.97 17.11 -3.04
C PRO A 37 12.64 15.78 -2.34
N LEU A 38 11.54 15.15 -2.75
CA LEU A 38 11.08 13.84 -2.27
C LEU A 38 11.96 12.70 -2.81
N SER A 39 13.18 12.59 -2.29
CA SER A 39 14.10 11.48 -2.61
C SER A 39 14.88 11.03 -1.37
N ARG A 40 14.52 9.84 -0.85
CA ARG A 40 15.11 9.08 0.31
C ARG A 40 14.31 9.03 1.64
N ILE A 41 12.98 9.01 1.61
CA ILE A 41 12.20 8.38 2.70
C ILE A 41 11.16 7.44 2.10
N THR A 42 11.29 6.14 2.38
CA THR A 42 10.29 5.09 2.13
C THR A 42 9.75 4.63 3.48
N ASN A 43 8.43 4.59 3.67
CA ASN A 43 7.79 4.20 4.93
C ASN A 43 8.10 2.73 5.29
N PRO A 44 8.86 2.41 6.37
CA PRO A 44 9.35 1.05 6.58
C PRO A 44 8.38 0.05 7.22
N VAL A 45 7.15 0.45 7.58
CA VAL A 45 6.11 -0.56 7.95
C VAL A 45 5.77 -1.42 6.72
N PHE A 46 5.74 -0.81 5.52
CA PHE A 46 5.59 -1.51 4.25
C PHE A 46 6.52 -0.95 3.17
N GLY A 47 7.64 -1.65 2.96
CA GLY A 47 8.50 -1.39 1.80
C GLY A 47 7.75 -1.66 0.50
N THR A 48 7.80 -0.72 -0.44
CA THR A 48 7.25 -0.92 -1.79
C THR A 48 7.96 -2.10 -2.46
N SER A 49 7.18 -2.96 -3.13
CA SER A 49 7.60 -4.24 -3.72
C SER A 49 8.15 -5.30 -2.73
N GLY A 50 7.23 -6.04 -2.09
CA GLY A 50 7.51 -7.43 -1.71
C GLY A 50 8.18 -7.66 -0.36
N GLY A 51 7.80 -6.94 0.69
CA GLY A 51 8.17 -7.32 2.06
C GLY A 51 7.76 -6.30 3.11
N SER A 52 6.95 -6.73 4.09
CA SER A 52 6.99 -6.15 5.43
C SER A 52 8.36 -6.45 6.05
N VAL A 53 8.94 -5.52 6.82
CA VAL A 53 9.99 -5.91 7.77
C VAL A 53 9.30 -6.79 8.82
N PRO A 54 9.65 -8.07 8.99
CA PRO A 54 9.02 -8.89 10.01
C PRO A 54 9.31 -8.28 11.38
N ALA A 55 8.35 -8.30 12.30
CA ALA A 55 8.67 -8.22 13.72
C ALA A 55 9.76 -9.28 13.98
N ALA A 56 10.84 -8.91 14.69
CA ALA A 56 12.08 -9.70 14.74
C ALA A 56 11.98 -10.97 15.62
N VAL A 57 10.85 -11.67 15.56
CA VAL A 57 10.62 -12.99 16.14
C VAL A 57 11.60 -13.99 15.50
N PRO A 58 12.24 -14.89 16.29
CA PRO A 58 13.14 -15.90 15.75
C PRO A 58 12.46 -16.78 14.70
N ALA A 59 13.04 -16.87 13.50
CA ALA A 59 12.44 -17.57 12.35
C ALA A 59 12.33 -19.11 12.52
N ASN A 60 12.82 -19.69 13.62
CA ASN A 60 12.81 -21.12 13.89
C ASN A 60 12.53 -21.41 15.39
N LEU A 61 11.28 -21.21 15.81
CA LEU A 61 10.80 -21.50 17.17
C LEU A 61 10.17 -22.89 17.34
N SER A 62 9.96 -23.65 16.26
CA SER A 62 9.34 -24.99 16.31
C SER A 62 10.09 -26.07 17.13
N PRO A 63 11.42 -25.97 17.40
CA PRO A 63 12.06 -26.87 18.38
C PRO A 63 11.62 -26.60 19.84
N TYR A 64 11.00 -25.45 20.10
CA TYR A 64 10.66 -24.99 21.44
C TYR A 64 9.14 -24.84 21.66
N ILE A 65 8.41 -24.32 20.67
CA ILE A 65 7.01 -23.89 20.80
C ILE A 65 6.10 -24.78 19.95
N THR A 66 5.00 -25.22 20.55
CA THR A 66 3.95 -26.03 19.91
C THR A 66 2.73 -25.19 19.51
N ASP A 67 2.32 -24.21 20.32
CA ASP A 67 1.27 -23.24 19.96
C ASP A 67 1.73 -21.80 20.28
N MET A 68 1.86 -21.01 19.22
CA MET A 68 2.27 -19.60 19.29
C MET A 68 1.25 -18.73 20.04
N ASN A 69 -0.05 -18.99 19.89
CA ASN A 69 -1.10 -18.22 20.57
C ASN A 69 -1.17 -18.57 22.06
N ALA A 70 -0.92 -19.84 22.42
CA ALA A 70 -0.75 -20.25 23.81
C ALA A 70 0.50 -19.58 24.44
N ALA A 71 1.61 -19.50 23.70
CA ALA A 71 2.82 -18.81 24.15
C ALA A 71 2.60 -17.29 24.33
N ILE A 72 1.93 -16.60 23.40
CA ILE A 72 1.55 -15.18 23.53
C ILE A 72 0.65 -14.96 24.76
N ARG A 73 -0.35 -15.83 24.97
CA ARG A 73 -1.26 -15.77 26.13
C ARG A 73 -0.53 -15.95 27.45
N LEU A 74 0.39 -16.90 27.51
CA LEU A 74 1.28 -17.11 28.65
C LEU A 74 2.20 -15.90 28.87
N GLY A 75 2.69 -15.29 27.80
CA GLY A 75 3.51 -14.07 27.84
C GLY A 75 2.78 -12.89 28.47
N LYS A 76 1.57 -12.57 27.99
CA LYS A 76 0.75 -11.49 28.57
C LYS A 76 0.39 -11.80 30.02
N ALA A 77 0.05 -13.06 30.35
CA ALA A 77 -0.21 -13.45 31.73
C ALA A 77 1.02 -13.28 32.63
N LEU A 78 2.22 -13.69 32.22
CA LEU A 78 3.44 -13.59 33.03
C LEU A 78 3.98 -12.15 33.17
N PHE A 79 3.88 -11.33 32.12
CA PHE A 79 4.33 -9.93 32.15
C PHE A 79 3.53 -9.07 33.14
N TRP A 80 2.23 -9.37 33.29
CA TRP A 80 1.31 -8.60 34.13
C TRP A 80 1.09 -9.19 35.54
N ASP A 81 1.39 -10.48 35.81
CA ASP A 81 1.05 -11.10 37.10
C ASP A 81 1.95 -10.67 38.27
N MET A 82 1.32 -10.05 39.27
CA MET A 82 1.96 -9.57 40.50
C MET A 82 2.53 -10.70 41.39
N GLN A 83 2.05 -11.93 41.25
CA GLN A 83 2.54 -13.11 41.99
C GLN A 83 4.00 -13.48 41.64
N VAL A 84 4.51 -13.02 40.49
CA VAL A 84 5.89 -13.30 40.04
C VAL A 84 6.91 -12.69 41.02
N GLY A 85 6.68 -11.43 41.38
CA GLY A 85 7.50 -10.69 42.33
C GLY A 85 7.57 -11.41 43.68
N SER A 86 8.72 -11.33 44.34
CA SER A 86 8.90 -11.95 45.65
C SER A 86 8.02 -11.32 46.73
N ASP A 87 7.54 -10.10 46.51
CA ASP A 87 6.61 -9.37 47.37
C ASP A 87 5.12 -9.60 47.06
N GLY A 88 4.80 -10.40 46.02
CA GLY A 88 3.42 -10.65 45.57
C GLY A 88 2.69 -9.44 44.97
N ARG A 89 3.42 -8.36 44.66
CA ARG A 89 2.88 -7.09 44.13
C ARG A 89 3.58 -6.61 42.86
N THR A 90 4.79 -7.09 42.59
CA THR A 90 5.64 -6.55 41.52
C THR A 90 5.65 -7.46 40.29
N ALA A 91 5.40 -6.87 39.12
CA ALA A 91 5.37 -7.54 37.81
C ALA A 91 6.27 -6.77 36.82
N CYS A 92 6.54 -7.30 35.62
CA CYS A 92 7.20 -6.50 34.58
C CYS A 92 6.38 -5.23 34.29
N ALA A 93 5.05 -5.36 34.27
CA ALA A 93 4.14 -4.24 34.13
C ALA A 93 4.28 -3.14 35.20
N THR A 94 4.71 -3.39 36.45
CA THR A 94 4.80 -2.31 37.47
C THR A 94 5.91 -1.27 37.21
N CYS A 95 6.72 -1.50 36.18
CA CYS A 95 7.72 -0.58 35.63
C CYS A 95 7.41 -0.16 34.17
N HIS A 96 6.39 -0.74 33.55
CA HIS A 96 6.10 -0.65 32.11
C HIS A 96 4.59 -0.50 31.79
N TYR A 97 3.77 -0.13 32.78
CA TYR A 97 2.30 -0.21 32.73
C TYR A 97 1.65 0.74 31.72
N ARG A 98 2.28 1.88 31.39
CA ARG A 98 1.65 2.92 30.59
C ARG A 98 2.50 3.32 29.41
N ALA A 99 2.00 3.08 28.19
CA ALA A 99 2.77 3.16 26.95
C ALA A 99 4.09 2.36 27.00
N GLY A 100 4.13 1.27 27.77
CA GLY A 100 5.32 0.46 27.99
C GLY A 100 6.34 1.04 28.98
N ALA A 101 6.03 2.10 29.76
CA ALA A 101 6.95 2.77 30.69
C ALA A 101 6.29 3.09 32.06
N ASP A 102 7.04 3.75 32.96
CA ASP A 102 6.56 4.32 34.23
C ASP A 102 6.55 5.86 34.18
N PRO A 103 5.46 6.50 33.71
CA PRO A 103 5.46 7.94 33.48
C PRO A 103 5.05 8.76 34.71
N ILE A 104 5.86 9.80 34.98
CA ILE A 104 5.68 10.72 36.11
C ILE A 104 4.58 11.79 35.85
N VAL A 105 4.26 12.58 36.87
CA VAL A 105 3.32 13.70 36.79
C VAL A 105 3.89 14.89 36.01
N GLY A 106 3.32 15.18 34.84
CA GLY A 106 3.54 16.43 34.11
C GLY A 106 3.12 16.43 32.63
N THR A 107 2.37 17.45 32.21
CA THR A 107 2.20 17.90 30.80
C THR A 107 1.33 17.09 29.81
N ALA A 108 0.56 16.07 30.23
CA ALA A 108 -0.42 15.39 29.37
C ALA A 108 -1.83 15.31 30.01
N PRO A 109 -2.93 15.51 29.24
CA PRO A 109 -4.28 15.72 29.79
C PRO A 109 -5.08 14.45 30.14
N VAL A 110 -4.42 13.28 30.21
CA VAL A 110 -5.10 11.98 30.38
C VAL A 110 -5.20 11.61 31.87
N ALA A 111 -6.43 11.44 32.37
CA ALA A 111 -6.77 11.29 33.79
C ALA A 111 -6.54 9.88 34.37
N HIS A 112 -5.39 9.26 34.04
CA HIS A 112 -5.04 7.90 34.44
C HIS A 112 -4.05 7.92 35.62
N ALA A 113 -3.95 6.78 36.32
CA ALA A 113 -2.98 6.56 37.39
C ALA A 113 -1.54 6.85 36.94
N ARG A 114 -0.76 7.51 37.81
CA ARG A 114 0.66 7.80 37.63
C ARG A 114 1.38 7.70 38.96
N ARG A 115 2.58 7.14 38.94
CA ARG A 115 3.52 7.24 40.06
C ARG A 115 4.07 8.68 40.11
N ASP A 116 4.15 9.25 41.30
CA ASP A 116 4.67 10.61 41.56
C ASP A 116 5.59 10.68 42.79
N LYS A 117 5.56 9.64 43.63
CA LYS A 117 6.28 9.50 44.89
C LYS A 117 7.27 8.34 44.80
N ASN A 118 8.40 8.48 45.48
CA ASN A 118 9.45 7.46 45.56
C ASN A 118 9.98 7.01 44.18
N GLN A 119 10.32 7.96 43.29
CA GLN A 119 10.92 7.68 41.98
C GLN A 119 12.38 8.17 41.87
N LEU A 120 13.01 8.61 42.95
CA LEU A 120 14.44 8.97 42.96
C LEU A 120 15.33 7.79 43.37
N HIS A 121 16.39 7.56 42.61
CA HIS A 121 17.59 6.83 43.04
C HIS A 121 18.75 7.83 43.20
N PRO A 122 19.59 7.74 44.26
CA PRO A 122 20.58 8.76 44.62
C PRO A 122 21.88 8.71 43.78
N GLY A 123 21.74 8.44 42.47
CA GLY A 123 22.84 8.39 41.52
C GLY A 123 24.03 7.51 41.92
N SER A 124 25.21 7.88 41.43
CA SER A 124 26.50 7.20 41.62
C SER A 124 27.24 7.53 42.93
N ASN A 125 26.82 8.58 43.65
CA ASN A 125 27.45 9.06 44.89
C ASN A 125 26.71 8.58 46.16
N GLY A 126 25.54 7.96 46.03
CA GLY A 126 24.72 7.50 47.15
C GLY A 126 24.02 8.61 47.94
N ALA A 127 23.97 9.84 47.43
CA ALA A 127 23.33 10.97 48.10
C ALA A 127 22.24 11.62 47.23
N PHE A 128 21.01 11.66 47.73
CA PHE A 128 19.91 12.38 47.08
C PHE A 128 20.20 13.89 47.06
N GLN A 129 20.10 14.52 45.89
CA GLN A 129 20.36 15.95 45.70
C GLN A 129 19.13 16.71 45.18
N VAL A 130 18.21 16.03 44.48
CA VAL A 130 16.94 16.61 44.00
C VAL A 130 15.95 16.81 45.17
N LYS A 131 15.93 15.88 46.13
CA LYS A 131 15.11 15.92 47.36
C LYS A 131 15.92 15.40 48.55
N PRO A 132 15.50 15.62 49.82
CA PRO A 132 16.28 15.22 50.99
C PRO A 132 16.40 13.70 51.26
N GLY A 133 15.74 12.83 50.48
CA GLY A 133 15.73 11.39 50.74
C GLY A 133 14.75 10.60 49.86
N PRO A 134 14.65 9.28 50.08
CA PRO A 134 13.69 8.42 49.38
C PRO A 134 12.25 8.76 49.81
N ASN A 135 11.25 8.11 49.20
CA ASN A 135 9.82 8.37 49.43
C ASN A 135 9.36 9.80 49.13
N SER A 136 10.21 10.65 48.54
CA SER A 136 9.87 12.01 48.16
C SER A 136 8.92 12.05 46.97
N THR A 137 7.98 13.00 46.96
CA THR A 137 7.17 13.35 45.78
C THR A 137 7.95 14.30 44.88
N LEU A 138 7.98 14.01 43.58
CA LEU A 138 8.61 14.84 42.55
C LEU A 138 7.60 15.77 41.88
N THR A 139 8.07 16.93 41.41
CA THR A 139 7.25 17.97 40.80
C THR A 139 7.93 18.56 39.57
N ALA A 140 7.17 19.25 38.71
CA ALA A 140 7.72 19.87 37.51
C ALA A 140 8.84 20.91 37.78
N ALA A 141 8.92 21.49 38.98
CA ALA A 141 9.96 22.44 39.37
C ALA A 141 11.31 21.78 39.75
N ASP A 142 11.31 20.45 39.95
CA ASP A 142 12.52 19.69 40.24
C ASP A 142 13.34 19.41 38.96
N PHE A 143 12.69 19.47 37.80
CA PHE A 143 13.27 19.21 36.49
C PHE A 143 13.70 20.48 35.73
N PRO A 144 14.69 20.39 34.82
CA PRO A 144 15.60 19.26 34.65
C PRO A 144 16.65 19.20 35.77
N PHE A 145 17.29 18.04 35.97
CA PHE A 145 18.33 17.86 37.00
C PHE A 145 19.68 18.49 36.61
N PHE A 146 19.85 18.85 35.34
CA PHE A 146 20.95 19.69 34.86
C PHE A 146 20.38 21.02 34.34
N GLN A 147 20.81 22.14 34.92
CA GLN A 147 20.38 23.49 34.54
C GLN A 147 21.59 24.40 34.35
N VAL A 148 21.43 25.36 33.46
CA VAL A 148 22.41 26.39 33.16
C VAL A 148 21.78 27.77 33.24
N SER A 149 22.60 28.81 33.45
CA SER A 149 22.15 30.19 33.39
C SER A 149 21.64 30.54 31.99
N PRO A 150 20.56 31.36 31.88
CA PRO A 150 20.31 32.11 30.66
C PRO A 150 21.56 32.90 30.23
N PRO A 151 21.77 33.21 28.94
CA PRO A 151 22.92 33.99 28.48
C PRO A 151 23.08 35.37 29.16
N THR A 152 23.93 35.45 30.19
CA THR A 152 24.22 36.71 30.91
C THR A 152 25.25 37.57 30.17
N GLY A 153 24.91 37.95 28.93
CA GLY A 153 25.74 38.80 28.07
C GLY A 153 26.64 38.03 27.09
N ARG A 154 26.83 38.63 25.90
CA ARG A 154 27.66 38.08 24.81
C ARG A 154 29.15 38.22 25.16
N LEU A 155 29.90 37.13 25.30
CA LEU A 155 31.38 37.16 25.31
C LEU A 155 31.95 37.07 23.89
N GLY A 156 31.42 37.91 22.98
CA GLY A 156 31.79 37.93 21.57
C GLY A 156 31.11 36.85 20.74
N ILE A 157 31.75 36.49 19.63
CA ILE A 157 31.28 35.52 18.63
C ILE A 157 32.37 34.49 18.38
N ASP A 158 31.97 33.23 18.28
CA ASP A 158 32.81 32.11 17.89
C ASP A 158 33.36 32.34 16.46
N PRO A 159 34.69 32.36 16.26
CA PRO A 159 35.29 32.61 14.95
C PRO A 159 35.11 31.46 13.95
N LEU A 160 34.65 30.28 14.37
CA LEU A 160 34.37 29.13 13.50
C LEU A 160 32.90 29.08 13.06
N THR A 161 31.94 29.34 13.97
CA THR A 161 30.49 29.24 13.66
C THR A 161 29.79 30.59 13.48
N GLY A 162 30.38 31.70 13.92
CA GLY A 162 29.75 33.03 13.94
C GLY A 162 28.68 33.21 15.01
N LEU A 163 28.45 32.23 15.88
CA LEU A 163 27.44 32.25 16.95
C LEU A 163 27.96 32.95 18.22
N PRO A 164 27.08 33.53 19.06
CA PRO A 164 27.50 34.12 20.33
C PRO A 164 28.17 33.12 21.27
N LEU A 165 29.34 33.49 21.81
CA LEU A 165 29.92 32.83 22.96
C LEU A 165 29.18 33.31 24.20
N ASP A 166 28.10 32.64 24.57
CA ASP A 166 27.41 32.89 25.83
C ASP A 166 28.16 32.18 26.97
N LEU A 167 28.37 32.87 28.10
CA LEU A 167 28.93 32.21 29.28
C LEU A 167 27.86 31.33 29.94
N VAL A 168 27.85 30.05 29.59
CA VAL A 168 26.93 29.04 30.13
C VAL A 168 27.42 28.60 31.52
N ILE A 169 26.94 29.25 32.58
CA ILE A 169 27.24 28.87 33.96
C ILE A 169 26.31 27.72 34.37
N ILE A 170 26.86 26.59 34.84
CA ILE A 170 26.05 25.49 35.39
C ILE A 170 25.43 25.94 36.71
N THR A 171 24.10 25.98 36.78
CA THR A 171 23.33 26.40 37.97
C THR A 171 22.75 25.21 38.74
N ARG A 172 22.63 24.03 38.11
CA ARG A 172 22.27 22.77 38.74
C ARG A 172 22.95 21.62 38.00
N ASN A 173 23.56 20.68 38.74
CA ASN A 173 23.91 19.35 38.24
C ASN A 173 23.75 18.37 39.40
N PHE A 174 22.54 17.84 39.55
CA PHE A 174 22.21 16.81 40.53
C PHE A 174 22.34 15.44 39.87
N ASN A 175 23.13 14.51 40.41
CA ASN A 175 23.41 13.21 39.79
C ASN A 175 22.29 12.17 39.94
N ASP A 176 21.24 12.49 40.71
CA ASP A 176 20.05 11.64 40.92
C ASP A 176 19.48 11.08 39.61
N VAL A 177 18.80 9.94 39.72
CA VAL A 177 18.14 9.26 38.61
C VAL A 177 16.65 9.14 38.92
N THR A 178 15.80 9.46 37.96
CA THR A 178 14.38 9.08 38.04
C THR A 178 14.22 7.66 37.50
N GLY A 179 13.58 6.79 38.28
CA GLY A 179 13.42 5.37 37.97
C GLY A 179 12.14 4.77 38.56
N SER A 180 11.88 3.51 38.23
CA SER A 180 10.72 2.75 38.69
C SER A 180 10.91 2.23 40.11
N GLN A 181 9.81 2.10 40.86
CA GLN A 181 9.82 1.36 42.13
C GLN A 181 9.75 -0.14 41.86
N GLY A 182 10.75 -0.86 42.37
CA GLY A 182 10.69 -2.31 42.51
C GLY A 182 10.33 -2.70 43.94
N ILE A 183 11.11 -3.57 44.56
CA ILE A 183 10.82 -4.13 45.89
C ILE A 183 11.70 -3.57 47.01
N ARG A 184 11.41 -3.99 48.25
CA ARG A 184 12.21 -3.72 49.45
C ARG A 184 13.38 -4.70 49.55
N LEU A 185 14.52 -4.25 50.07
CA LEU A 185 15.70 -5.10 50.22
C LEU A 185 15.46 -6.21 51.27
N ALA A 186 15.51 -7.46 50.81
CA ALA A 186 15.48 -8.67 51.65
C ALA A 186 16.17 -9.83 50.91
N ARG A 187 16.57 -10.88 51.66
CA ARG A 187 17.11 -12.14 51.12
C ARG A 187 16.01 -13.19 51.04
N PHE A 188 15.96 -13.92 49.93
CA PHE A 188 15.06 -15.06 49.75
C PHE A 188 15.36 -16.18 50.76
N ALA A 189 14.31 -16.79 51.31
CA ALA A 189 14.40 -17.87 52.28
C ALA A 189 13.49 -19.07 51.94
N GLY A 190 12.69 -19.00 50.87
CA GLY A 190 11.83 -20.08 50.38
C GLY A 190 10.53 -19.58 49.75
N ILE A 191 9.64 -20.50 49.40
CA ILE A 191 8.30 -20.21 48.87
C ILE A 191 7.30 -20.56 49.97
N ASP A 192 6.32 -19.69 50.25
CA ASP A 192 5.23 -20.01 51.18
C ASP A 192 4.26 -21.03 50.54
N PRO A 193 4.11 -22.26 51.09
CA PRO A 193 3.18 -23.26 50.61
C PRO A 193 1.76 -23.10 51.20
N GLY A 194 1.60 -22.30 52.25
CA GLY A 194 0.35 -22.13 52.99
C GLY A 194 -0.50 -20.96 52.49
N ASN A 195 0.11 -19.89 51.96
CA ASN A 195 -0.62 -18.71 51.50
C ASN A 195 -0.82 -18.66 49.97
N PRO A 196 -2.06 -18.69 49.45
CA PRO A 196 -2.35 -18.51 48.02
C PRO A 196 -2.15 -17.07 47.52
N ASP A 197 -2.43 -16.04 48.33
CA ASP A 197 -2.54 -14.62 47.94
C ASP A 197 -2.03 -13.71 49.10
N PRO A 198 -1.03 -12.83 48.91
CA PRO A 198 -0.43 -12.40 47.64
C PRO A 198 0.62 -13.35 47.03
N ALA A 199 0.79 -14.57 47.56
CA ALA A 199 1.91 -15.45 47.22
C ALA A 199 3.28 -14.80 47.50
N VAL A 200 3.45 -14.12 48.64
CA VAL A 200 4.75 -13.56 49.06
C VAL A 200 5.75 -14.70 49.28
N ASP A 201 7.00 -14.50 48.85
CA ASP A 201 8.09 -15.45 49.13
C ASP A 201 8.48 -15.39 50.63
N LEU A 202 9.00 -16.47 51.19
CA LEU A 202 9.60 -16.42 52.53
C LEU A 202 10.93 -15.66 52.44
N PHE A 203 11.22 -14.79 53.42
CA PHE A 203 12.39 -13.93 53.39
C PHE A 203 13.01 -13.63 54.75
N THR A 204 14.29 -13.25 54.72
CA THR A 204 14.99 -12.58 55.82
C THR A 204 15.18 -11.12 55.44
N ALA A 205 14.61 -10.20 56.22
CA ALA A 205 14.76 -8.76 55.98
C ALA A 205 16.24 -8.33 56.15
N LEU A 206 16.71 -7.44 55.28
CA LEU A 206 18.08 -6.89 55.33
C LEU A 206 17.98 -5.38 55.56
N ILE A 207 18.84 -4.79 56.39
CA ILE A 207 18.81 -3.33 56.61
C ILE A 207 19.21 -2.62 55.30
N ASP A 208 18.32 -1.79 54.75
CA ASP A 208 18.62 -0.93 53.60
C ASP A 208 19.15 0.43 54.11
N PRO A 209 20.39 0.83 53.77
CA PRO A 209 20.98 2.09 54.23
C PRO A 209 20.56 3.31 53.39
N ILE A 210 19.79 3.14 52.30
CA ILE A 210 19.40 4.18 51.36
C ILE A 210 17.87 4.32 51.30
N PHE A 211 17.14 3.22 51.13
CA PHE A 211 15.69 3.20 50.92
C PHE A 211 14.95 2.83 52.20
N HIS A 212 14.95 3.77 53.16
CA HIS A 212 14.29 3.62 54.45
C HIS A 212 13.52 4.88 54.87
N ILE A 213 12.68 4.75 55.90
CA ILE A 213 12.09 5.88 56.64
C ILE A 213 12.99 6.27 57.82
N GLY A 214 12.96 7.55 58.19
CA GLY A 214 13.77 8.11 59.28
C GLY A 214 15.13 8.66 58.82
N PRO A 215 15.91 9.27 59.73
CA PRO A 215 17.24 9.80 59.42
C PRO A 215 18.26 8.66 59.23
N PRO A 216 19.24 8.80 58.32
CA PRO A 216 20.29 7.80 58.14
C PRO A 216 21.32 7.82 59.29
N PRO A 217 22.05 6.70 59.53
CA PRO A 217 21.90 5.42 58.87
C PRO A 217 20.67 4.64 59.37
N ASN A 218 20.07 3.83 58.51
CA ASN A 218 19.06 2.87 58.96
C ASN A 218 19.66 1.86 59.96
N THR A 219 18.89 1.53 60.99
CA THR A 219 19.25 0.55 62.03
C THR A 219 18.26 -0.60 62.14
N ASP A 220 17.14 -0.57 61.40
CA ASP A 220 16.09 -1.59 61.45
C ASP A 220 15.47 -1.81 60.06
N ALA A 221 15.47 -3.07 59.61
CA ALA A 221 14.90 -3.45 58.32
C ALA A 221 13.37 -3.27 58.25
N ALA A 222 12.68 -3.11 59.39
CA ALA A 222 11.27 -2.72 59.43
C ALA A 222 11.02 -1.32 58.82
N ASN A 223 12.02 -0.43 58.83
CA ASN A 223 11.93 0.89 58.20
C ASN A 223 12.13 0.86 56.67
N ASN A 224 12.48 -0.29 56.08
CA ASN A 224 12.73 -0.40 54.64
C ASN A 224 11.48 -0.08 53.82
N ILE A 225 11.68 0.68 52.76
CA ILE A 225 10.69 0.98 51.71
C ILE A 225 11.20 0.43 50.37
N ARG A 226 10.46 0.67 49.29
CA ARG A 226 10.82 0.16 47.96
C ARG A 226 12.03 0.88 47.41
N GLN A 227 12.98 0.10 46.90
CA GLN A 227 14.11 0.57 46.13
C GLN A 227 13.65 1.15 44.79
N VAL A 228 14.45 2.04 44.23
CA VAL A 228 14.23 2.65 42.91
C VAL A 228 15.31 2.21 41.93
N THR A 229 14.94 1.94 40.68
CA THR A 229 15.91 1.54 39.66
C THR A 229 16.93 2.64 39.35
N GLY A 230 18.22 2.29 39.31
CA GLY A 230 19.32 3.21 38.94
C GLY A 230 19.33 3.69 37.48
N ARG A 231 18.29 3.35 36.70
CA ARG A 231 17.97 3.90 35.37
C ARG A 231 16.46 4.01 35.21
N ASN A 232 16.03 4.90 34.33
CA ASN A 232 14.65 5.10 33.91
C ASN A 232 14.14 3.92 33.07
N SER A 233 12.87 3.52 33.22
CA SER A 233 12.29 2.39 32.49
C SER A 233 11.92 2.79 31.05
N PRO A 234 12.53 2.18 30.01
CA PRO A 234 12.20 2.49 28.61
C PRO A 234 10.88 1.85 28.18
N SER A 235 10.31 2.32 27.07
CA SER A 235 9.14 1.73 26.42
C SER A 235 9.37 0.25 26.05
N ALA A 236 8.47 -0.63 26.50
CA ALA A 236 8.28 -1.98 25.98
C ALA A 236 7.54 -1.99 24.61
N VAL A 237 6.72 -0.98 24.33
CA VAL A 237 6.08 -0.80 23.02
C VAL A 237 7.16 -0.59 21.96
N ASN A 238 7.05 -1.34 20.85
CA ASN A 238 8.01 -1.46 19.74
C ASN A 238 9.42 -2.01 20.13
N ALA A 239 9.61 -2.53 21.35
CA ALA A 239 10.92 -3.02 21.79
C ALA A 239 11.41 -4.27 21.02
N VAL A 240 10.51 -4.98 20.32
CA VAL A 240 10.81 -6.11 19.43
C VAL A 240 11.75 -5.75 18.28
N PHE A 241 11.80 -4.49 17.85
CA PHE A 241 12.69 -4.06 16.79
C PHE A 241 14.14 -3.82 17.26
N ASN A 242 14.41 -3.75 18.57
CA ASN A 242 15.75 -3.50 19.10
C ASN A 242 16.70 -4.69 18.89
N TYR A 243 17.87 -4.46 18.30
CA TYR A 243 18.89 -5.53 18.16
C TYR A 243 19.43 -6.02 19.51
N SER A 244 19.49 -5.15 20.52
CA SER A 244 19.80 -5.54 21.89
C SER A 244 19.03 -4.64 22.85
N ASN A 245 18.57 -5.20 23.97
CA ASN A 245 17.65 -4.53 24.89
C ASN A 245 18.34 -4.11 26.20
N PHE A 246 17.61 -3.31 27.02
CA PHE A 246 18.15 -2.36 28.00
C PHE A 246 18.95 -1.19 27.39
N TRP A 247 19.18 -0.14 28.18
CA TRP A 247 19.91 1.08 27.77
C TRP A 247 21.39 0.83 27.42
N ASP A 248 22.02 -0.20 27.99
CA ASP A 248 23.40 -0.63 27.72
C ASP A 248 23.47 -1.76 26.66
N GLY A 249 22.32 -2.24 26.18
CA GLY A 249 22.24 -3.37 25.25
C GLY A 249 22.73 -4.69 25.84
N ARG A 250 22.73 -4.85 27.19
CA ARG A 250 23.20 -6.10 27.82
C ARG A 250 22.29 -7.30 27.58
N ALA A 251 21.02 -7.07 27.21
CA ALA A 251 20.13 -8.14 26.74
C ALA A 251 20.47 -8.50 25.30
N ASN A 252 21.18 -9.61 25.15
CA ASN A 252 21.83 -10.05 23.92
C ASN A 252 20.82 -10.53 22.88
N ASN A 253 21.07 -10.25 21.59
CA ASN A 253 20.25 -10.72 20.47
C ASN A 253 20.17 -12.25 20.36
N ILE A 254 21.09 -12.98 21.01
CA ILE A 254 21.10 -14.44 21.08
C ILE A 254 20.69 -14.84 22.50
N PHE A 255 19.47 -15.37 22.67
CA PHE A 255 19.02 -15.90 23.95
C PHE A 255 19.59 -17.30 24.18
N ASN A 256 20.10 -17.55 25.38
CA ASN A 256 20.76 -18.80 25.78
C ASN A 256 19.83 -19.75 26.58
N GLY A 257 18.57 -19.35 26.79
CA GLY A 257 17.57 -20.10 27.57
C GLY A 257 17.52 -19.76 29.06
N ALA A 258 18.47 -18.99 29.61
CA ALA A 258 18.61 -18.79 31.05
C ALA A 258 18.93 -17.36 31.52
N THR A 259 19.75 -16.58 30.80
CA THR A 259 20.28 -15.28 31.28
C THR A 259 20.31 -14.18 30.20
N PRO A 260 20.27 -12.88 30.57
CA PRO A 260 20.21 -11.79 29.59
C PRO A 260 21.43 -11.67 28.68
N PHE A 261 22.59 -12.11 29.17
CA PHE A 261 23.88 -11.86 28.53
C PHE A 261 24.16 -12.76 27.32
N GLY A 262 23.29 -13.75 27.05
CA GLY A 262 23.42 -14.64 25.91
C GLY A 262 24.72 -15.46 25.95
N PRO A 263 25.49 -15.55 24.85
CA PRO A 263 26.72 -16.33 24.79
C PRO A 263 27.83 -15.90 25.77
N LEU A 264 27.75 -14.72 26.39
CA LEU A 264 28.74 -14.28 27.38
C LEU A 264 28.68 -15.11 28.67
N ASP A 265 27.54 -15.76 28.96
CA ASP A 265 27.41 -16.74 30.02
C ASP A 265 27.87 -18.11 29.52
N GLN A 266 29.06 -18.54 29.93
CA GLN A 266 29.61 -19.83 29.52
C GLN A 266 28.91 -21.03 30.19
N SER A 267 28.06 -20.82 31.19
CA SER A 267 27.36 -21.88 31.94
C SER A 267 25.90 -22.08 31.55
N ALA A 268 25.29 -21.07 30.92
CA ALA A 268 23.88 -21.08 30.54
C ALA A 268 23.51 -22.19 29.53
N GLY A 269 22.29 -22.70 29.67
CA GLY A 269 21.68 -23.74 28.85
C GLY A 269 20.33 -24.17 29.42
N ILE A 270 19.76 -25.22 28.84
CA ILE A 270 18.48 -25.83 29.25
C ILE A 270 18.70 -27.28 29.70
N TRP A 271 17.80 -27.79 30.53
CA TRP A 271 17.87 -29.15 31.08
C TRP A 271 17.04 -30.11 30.25
N VAL A 272 17.69 -31.11 29.66
CA VAL A 272 17.06 -32.07 28.76
C VAL A 272 17.24 -33.51 29.24
N ASP A 273 16.31 -34.36 28.79
CA ASP A 273 16.45 -35.81 28.88
C ASP A 273 17.14 -36.33 27.61
N ASP A 274 18.36 -36.83 27.77
CA ASP A 274 19.18 -37.41 26.70
C ASP A 274 18.82 -38.88 26.40
N GLY A 275 17.88 -39.47 27.14
CA GLY A 275 17.53 -40.89 27.08
C GLY A 275 18.57 -41.85 27.69
N VAL A 276 19.70 -41.36 28.21
CA VAL A 276 20.87 -42.18 28.61
C VAL A 276 21.32 -41.91 30.05
N SER A 277 21.45 -40.65 30.44
CA SER A 277 21.88 -40.21 31.77
C SER A 277 20.80 -40.45 32.82
N VAL A 278 21.18 -40.71 34.08
CA VAL A 278 20.22 -40.93 35.18
C VAL A 278 19.50 -39.63 35.57
N ASN A 279 20.20 -38.51 35.51
CA ASN A 279 19.69 -37.16 35.76
C ASN A 279 19.46 -36.41 34.44
N LEU A 280 18.81 -35.25 34.49
CA LEU A 280 18.78 -34.31 33.37
C LEU A 280 20.20 -33.79 33.07
N VAL A 281 20.49 -33.53 31.80
CA VAL A 281 21.77 -32.95 31.35
C VAL A 281 21.57 -31.52 30.85
N SER A 282 22.59 -30.67 31.02
CA SER A 282 22.56 -29.30 30.48
C SER A 282 22.95 -29.31 29.00
N GLN A 283 22.05 -28.79 28.17
CA GLN A 283 22.25 -28.56 26.74
C GLN A 283 22.33 -27.05 26.48
N LYS A 284 23.42 -26.61 25.87
CA LYS A 284 23.53 -25.23 25.37
C LYS A 284 22.62 -25.01 24.17
N ILE A 285 21.94 -23.87 24.15
CA ILE A 285 21.13 -23.40 23.02
C ILE A 285 21.49 -21.95 22.67
N ALA A 286 21.15 -21.56 21.45
CA ALA A 286 21.33 -20.20 20.94
C ALA A 286 20.12 -19.87 20.05
N ILE A 287 19.21 -19.03 20.55
CA ILE A 287 18.02 -18.58 19.81
C ILE A 287 18.32 -17.17 19.27
N PRO A 288 18.52 -17.00 17.95
CA PRO A 288 18.86 -15.71 17.34
C PRO A 288 17.62 -14.81 17.22
N ASN A 289 17.82 -13.48 17.22
CA ASN A 289 16.75 -12.48 17.24
C ASN A 289 15.84 -12.60 18.48
N ALA A 290 16.46 -12.87 19.63
CA ALA A 290 15.78 -13.10 20.91
C ALA A 290 16.18 -12.08 21.99
N SER A 291 16.43 -10.82 21.58
CA SER A 291 16.84 -9.73 22.49
C SER A 291 15.81 -9.43 23.59
N LEU A 292 14.53 -9.68 23.35
CA LEU A 292 13.46 -9.57 24.35
C LEU A 292 13.44 -10.76 25.31
N ALA A 293 13.59 -12.00 24.85
CA ALA A 293 13.65 -13.16 25.74
C ALA A 293 14.85 -13.07 26.70
N SER A 294 15.99 -12.56 26.19
CA SER A 294 17.14 -12.15 27.00
C SER A 294 16.79 -11.04 28.01
N GLN A 295 16.05 -10.00 27.61
CA GLN A 295 15.65 -8.92 28.52
C GLN A 295 14.73 -9.44 29.64
N ALA A 296 13.76 -10.27 29.29
CA ALA A 296 12.68 -10.69 30.17
C ALA A 296 13.19 -11.53 31.36
N VAL A 297 14.27 -12.31 31.18
CA VAL A 297 14.91 -13.06 32.27
C VAL A 297 15.84 -12.22 33.17
N GLY A 298 15.89 -10.90 32.99
CA GLY A 298 16.64 -10.00 33.87
C GLY A 298 15.88 -9.60 35.13
N PRO A 299 14.78 -8.82 35.02
CA PRO A 299 14.06 -8.27 36.17
C PRO A 299 13.56 -9.29 37.22
N PRO A 300 13.11 -10.52 36.86
CA PRO A 300 12.56 -11.48 37.82
C PRO A 300 13.56 -12.02 38.86
N LEU A 301 14.88 -11.86 38.64
CA LEU A 301 15.95 -12.17 39.61
C LEU A 301 16.68 -10.93 40.14
N SER A 302 16.28 -9.73 39.71
CA SER A 302 16.93 -8.46 40.09
C SER A 302 16.47 -8.03 41.49
N GLU A 303 17.43 -7.81 42.38
CA GLU A 303 17.18 -7.48 43.80
C GLU A 303 16.61 -6.08 44.05
N VAL A 304 16.72 -5.20 43.05
CA VAL A 304 16.08 -3.89 43.04
C VAL A 304 14.68 -3.98 42.44
N GLU A 305 14.51 -4.74 41.35
CA GLU A 305 13.28 -4.74 40.56
C GLU A 305 12.20 -5.67 41.14
N MET A 306 12.35 -7.01 41.09
CA MET A 306 11.24 -7.94 41.38
C MET A 306 11.56 -9.04 42.40
N SER A 307 12.83 -9.28 42.72
CA SER A 307 13.28 -10.49 43.43
C SER A 307 13.85 -10.19 44.80
N PHE A 308 13.55 -11.00 45.81
CA PHE A 308 14.44 -11.03 46.98
C PHE A 308 15.83 -11.56 46.56
N ARG A 309 16.87 -11.03 47.20
CA ARG A 309 18.28 -11.35 46.92
C ARG A 309 18.53 -12.87 47.01
N ASP A 310 19.35 -13.36 46.08
CA ASP A 310 19.80 -14.76 45.93
C ASP A 310 18.73 -15.81 45.51
N ARG A 311 17.52 -15.39 45.10
CA ARG A 311 16.51 -16.28 44.48
C ARG A 311 16.95 -16.74 43.10
N THR A 312 16.55 -17.93 42.69
CA THR A 312 16.86 -18.52 41.37
C THR A 312 15.63 -18.70 40.46
N PHE A 313 15.86 -18.83 39.14
CA PHE A 313 14.78 -19.03 38.16
C PHE A 313 13.98 -20.33 38.36
N PRO A 314 14.60 -21.47 38.74
CA PRO A 314 13.86 -22.69 39.08
C PRO A 314 12.97 -22.56 40.32
N GLU A 315 13.33 -21.71 41.29
CA GLU A 315 12.46 -21.39 42.44
C GLU A 315 11.28 -20.50 42.03
N LEU A 316 11.49 -19.55 41.10
CA LEU A 316 10.39 -18.81 40.46
C LEU A 316 9.47 -19.76 39.66
N GLY A 317 10.02 -20.72 38.93
CA GLY A 317 9.25 -21.76 38.23
C GLY A 317 8.40 -22.59 39.20
N ARG A 318 9.02 -23.14 40.24
CA ARG A 318 8.34 -23.85 41.33
C ARG A 318 7.20 -23.04 41.95
N LYS A 319 7.42 -21.74 42.19
CA LYS A 319 6.39 -20.84 42.72
C LYS A 319 5.21 -20.74 41.75
N MET A 320 5.48 -20.37 40.49
CA MET A 320 4.44 -19.97 39.54
C MET A 320 3.66 -21.14 38.95
N LEU A 321 4.30 -22.28 38.67
CA LEU A 321 3.67 -23.42 37.98
C LEU A 321 2.42 -23.98 38.69
N GLY A 322 2.32 -23.81 40.01
CA GLY A 322 1.15 -24.20 40.82
C GLY A 322 0.10 -23.10 41.03
N ARG A 323 0.36 -21.84 40.62
CA ARG A 323 -0.55 -20.69 40.85
C ARG A 323 -1.56 -20.55 39.73
N VAL A 324 -2.76 -20.10 40.08
CA VAL A 324 -3.76 -19.61 39.12
C VAL A 324 -3.21 -18.35 38.44
N PRO A 325 -3.23 -18.25 37.10
CA PRO A 325 -2.76 -17.06 36.41
C PRO A 325 -3.58 -15.82 36.74
N LEU A 326 -2.90 -14.71 37.03
CA LEU A 326 -3.47 -13.40 37.38
C LEU A 326 -4.42 -13.45 38.60
N ALA A 327 -4.23 -14.40 39.53
CA ALA A 327 -5.15 -14.63 40.67
C ALA A 327 -5.43 -13.38 41.50
N ASN A 328 -4.45 -12.47 41.60
CA ASN A 328 -4.54 -11.24 42.39
C ASN A 328 -5.21 -10.09 41.61
N GLN A 329 -5.66 -10.27 40.36
CA GLN A 329 -6.02 -9.19 39.40
C GLN A 329 -7.33 -9.48 38.63
N PHE A 330 -8.12 -8.45 38.37
CA PHE A 330 -9.19 -8.51 37.38
C PHE A 330 -8.64 -8.48 35.95
N VAL A 331 -9.36 -9.12 35.02
CA VAL A 331 -9.08 -9.14 33.58
C VAL A 331 -10.37 -8.78 32.85
N HIS A 332 -10.32 -7.79 31.97
CA HIS A 332 -11.51 -7.36 31.25
C HIS A 332 -11.96 -8.45 30.26
N PRO A 333 -13.26 -8.80 30.14
CA PRO A 333 -13.70 -9.86 29.22
C PRO A 333 -13.51 -9.49 27.73
N GLN A 334 -13.27 -8.22 27.43
CA GLN A 334 -12.81 -7.71 26.11
C GLN A 334 -11.30 -7.42 26.05
N ASP A 335 -10.47 -7.98 26.95
CA ASP A 335 -9.01 -8.05 26.74
C ASP A 335 -8.71 -8.90 25.48
N SER A 336 -7.83 -8.40 24.61
CA SER A 336 -7.59 -8.91 23.25
C SER A 336 -6.94 -10.29 23.18
N VAL A 337 -6.36 -10.79 24.29
CA VAL A 337 -5.60 -12.05 24.37
C VAL A 337 -6.12 -12.95 25.50
N LEU A 338 -6.61 -12.34 26.59
CA LEU A 338 -7.00 -12.99 27.84
C LEU A 338 -8.51 -12.93 28.11
N GLY A 339 -9.27 -12.07 27.43
CA GLY A 339 -10.66 -11.76 27.80
C GLY A 339 -11.60 -12.96 27.77
N THR A 340 -11.45 -13.84 26.78
CA THR A 340 -12.17 -15.13 26.66
C THR A 340 -11.81 -16.16 27.74
N PHE A 341 -10.80 -15.86 28.56
CA PHE A 341 -10.35 -16.66 29.71
C PHE A 341 -10.52 -15.92 31.03
N SER A 342 -11.13 -14.72 31.07
CA SER A 342 -11.36 -14.00 32.32
C SER A 342 -12.33 -14.75 33.24
N ARG A 343 -12.07 -14.71 34.55
CA ARG A 343 -13.02 -15.14 35.58
C ARG A 343 -14.00 -14.04 36.03
N ASP A 344 -13.90 -12.83 35.47
CA ASP A 344 -14.96 -11.81 35.50
C ASP A 344 -15.63 -11.68 34.11
N PRO A 345 -16.62 -12.54 33.79
CA PRO A 345 -17.29 -12.52 32.49
C PRO A 345 -18.20 -11.29 32.29
N ASN A 346 -18.45 -10.49 33.35
CA ASN A 346 -19.31 -9.31 33.28
C ASN A 346 -18.52 -8.01 33.08
N GLY A 347 -17.20 -8.02 33.33
CA GLY A 347 -16.33 -6.85 33.18
C GLY A 347 -16.65 -5.70 34.12
N ASN A 348 -17.39 -5.98 35.19
CA ASN A 348 -17.92 -4.98 36.12
C ASN A 348 -17.15 -4.93 37.45
N LEU A 349 -16.02 -5.65 37.55
CA LEU A 349 -15.16 -5.75 38.73
C LEU A 349 -15.86 -6.38 39.94
N THR A 350 -16.93 -7.16 39.71
CA THR A 350 -17.61 -7.97 40.75
C THR A 350 -17.55 -9.47 40.50
N GLY A 351 -16.90 -9.91 39.42
CA GLY A 351 -16.62 -11.32 39.15
C GLY A 351 -15.46 -11.86 39.98
N ASN A 352 -14.87 -12.98 39.54
CA ASN A 352 -13.68 -13.55 40.18
C ASN A 352 -12.40 -13.02 39.51
N ARG A 353 -11.31 -12.91 40.27
CA ARG A 353 -9.98 -12.53 39.77
C ARG A 353 -9.29 -13.70 39.06
N GLY A 354 -8.35 -13.39 38.16
CA GLY A 354 -7.55 -14.35 37.40
C GLY A 354 -8.21 -15.00 36.18
N LEU A 355 -7.52 -15.99 35.60
CA LEU A 355 -7.93 -16.68 34.38
C LEU A 355 -8.50 -18.08 34.63
N THR A 356 -9.39 -18.56 33.76
CA THR A 356 -10.07 -19.87 33.84
C THR A 356 -9.13 -21.09 33.80
N PHE A 357 -7.84 -20.91 33.50
CA PHE A 357 -6.82 -21.93 33.68
C PHE A 357 -6.68 -22.36 35.15
N ASN A 358 -6.37 -23.64 35.37
CA ASN A 358 -6.14 -24.19 36.70
C ASN A 358 -4.78 -23.76 37.27
N SER A 359 -3.75 -23.70 36.43
CA SER A 359 -2.42 -23.20 36.83
C SER A 359 -1.55 -22.80 35.64
N TYR A 360 -0.46 -22.05 35.89
CA TYR A 360 0.55 -21.76 34.86
C TYR A 360 1.18 -23.01 34.23
N LYS A 361 1.30 -24.13 34.97
CA LYS A 361 1.75 -25.41 34.37
C LYS A 361 0.91 -25.78 33.15
N THR A 362 -0.42 -25.70 33.23
CA THR A 362 -1.30 -26.01 32.09
C THR A 362 -1.15 -25.05 30.90
N MET A 363 -0.65 -23.82 31.13
CA MET A 363 -0.33 -22.88 30.05
C MET A 363 1.03 -23.18 29.41
N VAL A 364 2.04 -23.59 30.19
CA VAL A 364 3.35 -24.04 29.70
C VAL A 364 3.21 -25.32 28.87
N GLU A 365 2.44 -26.29 29.37
CA GLU A 365 2.16 -27.57 28.69
C GLU A 365 1.44 -27.39 27.35
N ALA A 366 0.59 -26.36 27.23
CA ALA A 366 -0.09 -26.01 25.98
C ALA A 366 0.80 -25.23 24.99
N ALA A 367 1.78 -24.47 25.48
CA ALA A 367 2.63 -23.59 24.67
C ALA A 367 3.90 -24.27 24.14
N PHE A 368 4.58 -25.09 24.96
CA PHE A 368 5.95 -25.56 24.69
C PHE A 368 6.03 -27.06 24.39
N VAL A 369 7.03 -27.44 23.59
CA VAL A 369 7.30 -28.82 23.16
C VAL A 369 7.59 -29.71 24.38
N ASN A 370 6.95 -30.89 24.40
CA ASN A 370 6.93 -31.80 25.55
C ASN A 370 8.31 -32.27 26.04
N SER A 371 9.31 -32.40 25.16
CA SER A 371 10.68 -32.77 25.52
C SER A 371 11.39 -31.77 26.43
N LEU A 372 10.84 -30.57 26.61
CA LEU A 372 11.39 -29.52 27.47
C LEU A 372 10.80 -29.52 28.90
N TRP A 373 9.71 -30.25 29.14
CA TRP A 373 9.00 -30.22 30.43
C TRP A 373 8.51 -31.57 30.95
N ASN A 374 8.47 -32.63 30.12
CA ASN A 374 7.79 -33.89 30.43
C ASN A 374 8.74 -35.08 30.77
N SER A 375 9.96 -34.82 31.24
CA SER A 375 10.80 -35.88 31.82
C SER A 375 10.46 -36.14 33.28
N ALA A 376 10.56 -37.41 33.69
CA ALA A 376 10.53 -37.84 35.09
C ALA A 376 11.91 -37.74 35.79
N LYS A 377 12.97 -37.36 35.05
CA LYS A 377 14.31 -37.11 35.61
C LYS A 377 14.35 -35.71 36.25
N ARG A 378 15.28 -35.55 37.19
CA ARG A 378 15.51 -34.31 37.94
C ARG A 378 16.92 -33.78 37.73
N VAL A 379 17.11 -32.52 38.11
CA VAL A 379 18.42 -31.90 38.31
C VAL A 379 18.54 -31.45 39.76
N THR A 380 19.73 -31.54 40.35
CA THR A 380 20.04 -30.87 41.63
C THR A 380 20.82 -29.60 41.32
N LEU A 381 20.36 -28.46 41.85
CA LEU A 381 20.96 -27.14 41.67
C LEU A 381 21.22 -26.51 43.03
N ASP A 382 22.31 -25.75 43.14
CA ASP A 382 22.64 -25.02 44.37
C ASP A 382 21.76 -23.76 44.52
N THR A 383 21.22 -23.58 45.72
CA THR A 383 20.39 -22.43 46.13
C THR A 383 20.90 -21.88 47.47
N VAL A 384 20.32 -20.79 47.98
CA VAL A 384 20.56 -20.35 49.37
C VAL A 384 20.08 -21.33 50.44
N GLN A 385 19.20 -22.27 50.09
CA GLN A 385 18.80 -23.37 50.97
C GLN A 385 19.77 -24.58 50.89
N GLY A 386 20.82 -24.50 50.06
CA GLY A 386 21.70 -25.61 49.71
C GLY A 386 21.29 -26.30 48.40
N PRO A 387 21.77 -27.53 48.14
CA PRO A 387 21.44 -28.27 46.93
C PRO A 387 19.96 -28.72 46.93
N VAL A 388 19.18 -28.24 45.96
CA VAL A 388 17.74 -28.51 45.83
C VAL A 388 17.48 -29.26 44.52
N GLN A 389 16.65 -30.31 44.58
CA GLN A 389 16.17 -30.99 43.37
C GLN A 389 15.05 -30.18 42.69
N PHE A 390 15.05 -30.15 41.36
CA PHE A 390 14.02 -29.56 40.51
C PHE A 390 13.56 -30.53 39.42
N ASP A 391 12.26 -30.50 39.12
CA ASP A 391 11.67 -31.16 37.95
C ASP A 391 12.03 -30.38 36.67
N GLN A 392 12.03 -31.05 35.51
CA GLN A 392 12.47 -30.44 34.25
C GLN A 392 11.75 -29.12 33.92
N ILE A 393 10.44 -29.08 34.14
CA ILE A 393 9.59 -27.90 33.91
C ILE A 393 9.94 -26.71 34.81
N GLU A 394 10.44 -26.95 36.02
CA GLU A 394 10.93 -25.91 36.94
C GLU A 394 12.30 -25.43 36.47
N ALA A 395 13.20 -26.37 36.19
CA ALA A 395 14.58 -26.09 35.77
C ALA A 395 14.67 -25.31 34.44
N ASN A 396 13.70 -25.50 33.54
CA ASN A 396 13.60 -24.79 32.26
C ASN A 396 12.71 -23.53 32.30
N PHE A 397 12.23 -23.09 33.47
CA PHE A 397 11.23 -22.01 33.52
C PHE A 397 11.72 -20.69 32.91
N ALA A 398 13.02 -20.41 32.94
CA ALA A 398 13.62 -19.24 32.27
C ALA A 398 13.42 -19.24 30.74
N LEU A 399 13.48 -20.41 30.08
CA LEU A 399 13.22 -20.56 28.64
C LEU A 399 11.75 -20.20 28.34
N PHE A 400 10.83 -20.77 29.12
CA PHE A 400 9.39 -20.59 28.93
C PHE A 400 9.00 -19.13 29.17
N TRP A 401 9.50 -18.55 30.26
CA TRP A 401 9.35 -17.14 30.62
C TRP A 401 9.83 -16.21 29.51
N GLY A 402 11.09 -16.33 29.09
CA GLY A 402 11.70 -15.45 28.11
C GLY A 402 11.01 -15.51 26.75
N LEU A 403 10.78 -16.71 26.21
CA LEU A 403 10.13 -16.86 24.90
C LEU A 403 8.67 -16.44 24.90
N ALA A 404 7.91 -16.73 25.98
CA ALA A 404 6.52 -16.32 26.07
C ALA A 404 6.38 -14.79 26.13
N ILE A 405 7.16 -14.12 26.99
CA ILE A 405 7.11 -12.65 27.12
C ILE A 405 7.58 -11.98 25.82
N GLN A 406 8.66 -12.44 25.18
CA GLN A 406 9.07 -11.90 23.88
C GLN A 406 7.95 -11.97 22.84
N LEU A 407 7.18 -13.06 22.81
CA LEU A 407 6.09 -13.20 21.85
C LEU A 407 4.89 -12.29 22.18
N TYR A 408 4.64 -12.01 23.45
CA TYR A 408 3.66 -10.97 23.84
C TYR A 408 4.15 -9.56 23.45
N GLU A 409 5.38 -9.19 23.82
CA GLU A 409 5.96 -7.89 23.48
C GLU A 409 6.10 -7.68 21.96
N ALA A 410 6.28 -8.76 21.18
CA ALA A 410 6.23 -8.73 19.72
C ALA A 410 4.86 -8.37 19.12
N THR A 411 3.77 -8.42 19.91
CA THR A 411 2.45 -7.91 19.52
C THR A 411 2.27 -6.42 19.81
N LEU A 412 3.11 -5.81 20.66
CA LEU A 412 3.01 -4.42 21.10
C LEU A 412 3.60 -3.46 20.06
N VAL A 413 3.08 -3.51 18.83
CA VAL A 413 3.54 -2.71 17.68
C VAL A 413 2.62 -1.53 17.43
N SER A 414 3.19 -0.33 17.56
CA SER A 414 2.59 0.97 17.32
C SER A 414 2.94 1.43 15.91
N ASP A 415 1.96 1.37 15.00
CA ASP A 415 2.08 1.58 13.55
C ASP A 415 1.04 2.56 12.98
N ARG A 416 0.23 3.22 13.82
CA ARG A 416 -0.89 4.11 13.42
C ARG A 416 -0.80 5.48 14.07
N THR A 417 0.38 6.10 14.03
CA THR A 417 0.57 7.47 14.49
C THR A 417 0.06 8.48 13.44
N PRO A 418 -0.22 9.74 13.82
CA PRO A 418 -0.48 10.82 12.86
C PRO A 418 0.59 10.98 11.78
N PHE A 419 1.86 10.68 12.08
CA PHE A 419 2.93 10.62 11.09
C PHE A 419 2.79 9.45 10.11
N ASP A 420 2.44 8.24 10.57
CA ASP A 420 2.25 7.08 9.70
C ASP A 420 1.08 7.34 8.71
N LEU A 421 0.00 7.94 9.20
CA LEU A 421 -1.14 8.37 8.37
C LEU A 421 -0.74 9.46 7.36
N PHE A 422 0.13 10.40 7.74
CA PHE A 422 0.66 11.42 6.84
C PHE A 422 1.54 10.81 5.74
N GLN A 423 2.42 9.86 6.09
CA GLN A 423 3.23 9.11 5.13
C GLN A 423 2.40 8.18 4.23
N ALA A 424 1.24 7.71 4.70
CA ALA A 424 0.24 7.01 3.89
C ALA A 424 -0.57 7.93 2.95
N GLY A 425 -0.30 9.24 2.95
CA GLY A 425 -0.89 10.21 2.03
C GLY A 425 -1.99 11.10 2.62
N ASN A 426 -2.39 10.90 3.89
CA ASN A 426 -3.33 11.80 4.57
C ASN A 426 -2.62 13.09 5.01
N GLN A 427 -2.50 14.05 4.09
CA GLN A 427 -1.83 15.34 4.32
C GLN A 427 -2.39 16.15 5.51
N ASN A 428 -3.61 15.85 5.96
CA ASN A 428 -4.28 16.50 7.09
C ASN A 428 -4.03 15.81 8.45
N ALA A 429 -3.39 14.63 8.48
CA ALA A 429 -3.14 13.90 9.72
C ALA A 429 -2.14 14.62 10.65
N MET A 430 -1.15 15.32 10.09
CA MET A 430 -0.20 16.14 10.84
C MET A 430 -0.56 17.62 10.76
N SER A 431 -0.53 18.32 11.90
CA SER A 431 -0.67 19.78 11.94
C SER A 431 0.50 20.47 11.21
N PHE A 432 0.28 21.69 10.69
CA PHE A 432 1.31 22.45 9.99
C PHE A 432 2.60 22.61 10.81
N ALA A 433 2.49 22.88 12.12
CA ALA A 433 3.63 22.97 13.03
C ALA A 433 4.40 21.64 13.14
N ALA A 434 3.71 20.49 13.15
CA ALA A 434 4.35 19.18 13.13
C ALA A 434 5.05 18.89 11.79
N GLN A 435 4.51 19.37 10.66
CA GLN A 435 5.15 19.26 9.35
C GLN A 435 6.43 20.12 9.26
N GLN A 436 6.42 21.34 9.82
CA GLN A 436 7.62 22.18 9.97
C GLN A 436 8.66 21.59 10.93
N GLY A 437 8.20 20.96 12.02
CA GLY A 437 9.02 20.20 12.95
C GLY A 437 9.73 19.04 12.27
N PHE A 438 9.01 18.25 11.47
CA PHE A 438 9.57 17.10 10.74
C PHE A 438 10.73 17.50 9.83
N GLY A 439 10.58 18.56 9.02
CA GLY A 439 11.66 19.04 8.15
C GLY A 439 12.91 19.50 8.91
N THR A 440 12.76 19.94 10.16
CA THR A 440 13.89 20.26 11.04
C THR A 440 14.52 18.99 11.61
N PHE A 441 13.68 18.08 12.10
CA PHE A 441 14.06 16.81 12.69
C PHE A 441 14.85 15.93 11.71
N ASP A 442 14.36 15.75 10.48
CA ASP A 442 15.02 14.97 9.44
C ASP A 442 16.44 15.49 9.13
N SER A 443 16.59 16.82 9.08
CA SER A 443 17.88 17.48 8.78
C SER A 443 18.93 17.42 9.90
N LYS A 444 18.59 16.94 11.11
CA LYS A 444 19.47 16.98 12.31
C LYS A 444 19.39 15.77 13.23
N CYS A 445 18.18 15.33 13.59
CA CYS A 445 17.95 14.27 14.56
C CYS A 445 18.01 12.87 13.93
N ALA A 446 17.65 12.73 12.66
CA ALA A 446 17.61 11.46 11.94
C ALA A 446 19.00 10.79 11.74
N VAL A 447 20.10 11.48 12.07
CA VAL A 447 21.45 10.86 12.10
C VAL A 447 21.55 9.70 13.11
N CYS A 448 20.80 9.76 14.21
CA CYS A 448 20.64 8.66 15.17
C CYS A 448 19.20 8.13 15.17
N HIS A 449 18.21 9.00 15.00
CA HIS A 449 16.79 8.66 15.08
C HIS A 449 16.17 8.41 13.68
N SER A 450 16.68 7.41 12.96
CA SER A 450 16.25 7.02 11.61
C SER A 450 15.30 5.81 11.57
N GLY A 451 14.76 5.51 10.38
CA GLY A 451 13.86 4.36 10.17
C GLY A 451 12.44 4.56 10.69
N SER A 452 11.61 3.51 10.63
CA SER A 452 10.22 3.54 11.13
C SER A 452 10.15 3.79 12.63
N GLU A 453 11.15 3.29 13.37
CA GLU A 453 11.19 3.33 14.84
C GLU A 453 11.84 4.60 15.38
N PHE A 454 12.42 5.43 14.50
CA PHE A 454 13.23 6.59 14.86
C PHE A 454 14.39 6.22 15.79
N THR A 455 15.14 5.17 15.45
CA THR A 455 16.38 4.75 16.10
C THR A 455 17.22 3.85 15.18
N SER A 456 18.53 4.08 15.12
CA SER A 456 19.47 3.22 14.38
C SER A 456 19.83 1.90 15.10
N ALA A 457 19.38 1.72 16.35
CA ALA A 457 19.64 0.52 17.17
C ALA A 457 18.71 -0.68 16.85
N VAL A 458 18.12 -0.72 15.66
CA VAL A 458 17.17 -1.75 15.22
C VAL A 458 17.85 -2.99 14.62
N VAL A 459 17.13 -4.11 14.60
CA VAL A 459 17.45 -5.28 13.78
C VAL A 459 17.35 -4.90 12.31
N GLY A 460 18.47 -4.46 11.72
CA GLY A 460 18.63 -4.31 10.29
C GLY A 460 18.67 -2.89 9.73
N SER A 461 19.31 -1.94 10.41
CA SER A 461 19.48 -0.53 9.96
C SER A 461 20.27 -0.31 8.65
N ASN A 462 20.59 -1.37 7.89
CA ASN A 462 21.06 -1.32 6.49
C ASN A 462 20.43 -2.42 5.56
N LEU A 463 19.37 -3.13 5.98
CA LEU A 463 18.86 -4.33 5.27
C LEU A 463 18.02 -4.04 4.01
N VAL A 464 18.65 -3.46 2.99
CA VAL A 464 18.14 -3.45 1.60
C VAL A 464 18.66 -4.66 0.81
N GLY A 465 19.39 -5.59 1.46
CA GLY A 465 20.12 -6.68 0.80
C GLY A 465 19.80 -8.11 1.23
N CYS A 466 19.04 -8.35 2.29
CA CYS A 466 18.73 -9.71 2.78
C CYS A 466 17.32 -10.15 2.40
N VAL A 467 17.18 -10.62 1.16
CA VAL A 467 16.06 -11.47 0.74
C VAL A 467 16.47 -12.93 0.95
N ALA A 468 15.58 -13.80 1.42
CA ALA A 468 15.87 -15.21 1.70
C ALA A 468 16.47 -15.95 0.47
N PRO A 469 17.40 -16.92 0.65
CA PRO A 469 17.45 -17.85 1.77
C PRO A 469 18.76 -17.91 2.58
N ASP A 470 19.76 -17.06 2.32
CA ASP A 470 21.09 -17.12 2.97
C ASP A 470 21.18 -16.44 4.36
N CYS A 471 20.03 -16.24 5.00
CA CYS A 471 19.90 -15.86 6.42
C CYS A 471 20.26 -17.04 7.36
N ASN A 472 21.49 -17.55 7.22
CA ASN A 472 22.02 -18.66 8.02
C ASN A 472 22.31 -18.17 9.46
N PRO A 473 21.72 -18.78 10.51
CA PRO A 473 21.90 -18.36 11.90
C PRO A 473 23.33 -18.53 12.45
N SER A 474 24.28 -19.06 11.68
CA SER A 474 25.70 -19.15 12.06
C SER A 474 26.51 -17.85 11.88
N VAL A 475 25.97 -16.82 11.20
CA VAL A 475 26.76 -15.64 10.76
C VAL A 475 26.58 -14.44 11.68
N PHE A 476 27.13 -14.54 12.90
CA PHE A 476 27.25 -13.41 13.85
C PHE A 476 28.62 -12.72 13.84
N THR A 477 29.57 -13.26 13.07
CA THR A 477 30.92 -12.69 12.91
C THR A 477 30.99 -11.59 11.85
N ASP A 478 30.04 -11.54 10.91
CA ASP A 478 30.14 -10.69 9.72
C ASP A 478 29.54 -9.28 9.94
N ASN A 479 30.40 -8.36 10.36
CA ASN A 479 30.07 -6.95 10.48
C ASN A 479 29.73 -6.29 9.12
N ALA A 480 30.12 -6.87 7.98
CA ALA A 480 29.79 -6.33 6.66
C ALA A 480 28.31 -6.56 6.26
N LYS A 481 27.62 -7.53 6.90
CA LYS A 481 26.17 -7.74 6.70
C LYS A 481 25.29 -6.82 7.55
N HIS A 482 25.66 -6.60 8.82
CA HIS A 482 24.79 -5.94 9.79
C HIS A 482 25.28 -4.56 10.27
N GLY A 483 26.56 -4.21 10.11
CA GLY A 483 27.10 -2.89 10.49
C GLY A 483 27.15 -2.61 12.00
N LEU A 484 27.15 -3.64 12.84
CA LEU A 484 27.10 -3.58 14.31
C LEU A 484 28.26 -2.76 14.94
N ILE A 485 29.41 -2.69 14.28
CA ILE A 485 30.53 -1.83 14.65
C ILE A 485 30.80 -0.87 13.49
N ARG A 486 30.69 0.44 13.71
CA ARG A 486 31.07 1.46 12.74
C ARG A 486 32.48 1.98 13.01
N ALA A 487 33.08 2.49 11.94
CA ALA A 487 34.35 3.22 11.94
C ALA A 487 34.08 4.66 11.48
N GLY A 488 34.57 5.65 12.21
CA GLY A 488 34.36 7.06 11.90
C GLY A 488 35.54 7.94 12.32
N LEU A 489 35.58 9.19 11.86
CA LEU A 489 36.53 10.17 12.39
C LEU A 489 36.02 10.70 13.73
N GLN A 490 36.88 10.76 14.74
CA GLN A 490 36.61 11.55 15.94
C GLN A 490 36.58 13.04 15.57
N ASN A 491 35.89 13.87 16.35
CA ASN A 491 35.61 15.28 16.05
C ASN A 491 36.79 16.01 15.39
N VAL A 492 36.58 16.47 14.15
CA VAL A 492 37.46 17.47 13.55
C VAL A 492 37.31 18.74 14.37
N ASP A 493 38.43 19.33 14.76
CA ASP A 493 38.54 20.53 15.60
C ASP A 493 38.07 20.38 17.06
N ILE A 494 38.80 19.59 17.87
CA ILE A 494 39.40 20.01 19.17
C ILE A 494 40.29 18.87 19.72
N PHE A 495 41.57 19.19 19.98
CA PHE A 495 42.70 18.28 20.30
C PHE A 495 43.14 17.30 19.18
N PRO A 496 44.47 17.07 19.00
CA PRO A 496 44.97 16.24 17.91
C PRO A 496 45.16 14.77 18.30
N LEU A 497 44.15 13.93 18.02
CA LEU A 497 44.34 12.50 17.80
C LEU A 497 43.96 12.16 16.35
N PRO A 498 44.92 12.01 15.42
CA PRO A 498 44.62 11.61 14.04
C PRO A 498 44.25 10.12 14.01
N GLY A 499 42.96 9.82 14.11
CA GLY A 499 42.47 8.45 14.22
C GLY A 499 41.05 8.23 13.69
N ILE A 500 40.87 7.08 13.05
CA ILE A 500 39.56 6.44 12.94
C ILE A 500 39.25 5.83 14.30
N VAL A 501 38.10 6.16 14.88
CA VAL A 501 37.56 5.55 16.11
C VAL A 501 36.47 4.54 15.77
N THR A 502 36.23 3.64 16.72
CA THR A 502 35.20 2.58 16.61
C THR A 502 34.07 2.80 17.61
N PHE A 503 32.85 2.42 17.23
CA PHE A 503 31.68 2.45 18.11
C PHE A 503 30.64 1.40 17.69
N ASP A 504 29.81 1.00 18.66
CA ASP A 504 28.66 0.12 18.43
C ASP A 504 27.52 0.90 17.77
N GLU A 505 26.97 0.39 16.67
CA GLU A 505 25.90 1.08 15.94
C GLU A 505 24.64 1.26 16.79
N GLY A 506 24.10 2.48 16.77
CA GLY A 506 22.93 2.86 17.57
C GLY A 506 23.21 3.11 19.05
N PHE A 507 24.45 3.00 19.52
CA PHE A 507 24.87 3.35 20.88
C PHE A 507 25.72 4.62 20.89
N PHE A 508 25.25 5.67 21.56
CA PHE A 508 25.92 6.98 21.56
C PHE A 508 26.01 7.57 22.96
N ASN A 509 27.16 8.15 23.32
CA ASN A 509 27.26 9.03 24.48
C ASN A 509 26.86 10.44 24.02
N ILE A 510 25.64 10.85 24.39
CA ILE A 510 25.11 12.18 24.05
C ILE A 510 25.41 13.24 25.12
N GLY A 511 26.20 12.91 26.16
CA GLY A 511 26.54 13.85 27.23
C GLY A 511 25.36 14.23 28.12
N VAL A 512 24.51 13.27 28.50
CA VAL A 512 23.47 13.48 29.54
C VAL A 512 24.11 13.62 30.93
N ARG A 513 25.15 12.81 31.19
CA ARG A 513 25.93 12.69 32.43
C ARG A 513 27.44 12.62 32.10
N PRO A 514 28.33 12.86 33.07
CA PRO A 514 29.72 12.43 32.98
C PRO A 514 29.83 10.90 32.86
N THR A 515 30.68 10.43 31.95
CA THR A 515 30.93 9.00 31.68
C THR A 515 31.25 8.16 32.93
N ALA A 516 31.89 8.75 33.94
CA ALA A 516 32.27 8.06 35.17
C ALA A 516 31.08 7.77 36.13
N GLU A 517 29.89 8.33 35.88
CA GLU A 517 28.70 8.07 36.70
C GLU A 517 27.93 6.82 36.24
N ASP A 518 27.96 6.51 34.94
CA ASP A 518 27.42 5.28 34.35
C ASP A 518 28.16 4.96 33.04
N PRO A 519 28.91 3.85 32.94
CA PRO A 519 29.67 3.49 31.75
C PRO A 519 28.78 2.99 30.59
N GLY A 520 27.50 2.73 30.82
CA GLY A 520 26.56 2.30 29.78
C GLY A 520 27.06 1.08 29.00
N ARG A 521 27.13 1.22 27.67
CA ARG A 521 27.62 0.21 26.72
C ARG A 521 29.08 -0.19 26.94
N GLY A 522 29.89 0.68 27.54
CA GLY A 522 31.29 0.45 27.88
C GLY A 522 31.53 -0.38 29.15
N GLY A 523 30.45 -0.77 29.86
CA GLY A 523 30.51 -1.69 30.98
C GLY A 523 30.83 -3.13 30.58
N THR A 524 30.83 -4.03 31.57
CA THR A 524 31.14 -5.46 31.40
C THR A 524 29.99 -6.36 31.86
N ALA A 525 30.06 -7.63 31.47
CA ALA A 525 29.30 -8.72 32.09
C ALA A 525 29.65 -8.85 33.59
N PRO A 526 28.85 -9.60 34.39
CA PRO A 526 29.10 -9.80 35.82
C PRO A 526 30.49 -10.35 36.11
N ASN A 527 31.10 -9.95 37.24
CA ASN A 527 32.41 -10.45 37.63
C ASN A 527 32.31 -11.82 38.34
N LEU A 528 31.90 -12.85 37.58
CA LEU A 528 31.76 -14.24 38.03
C LEU A 528 32.49 -15.18 37.04
N PRO A 529 32.96 -16.37 37.45
CA PRO A 529 33.84 -17.21 36.62
C PRO A 529 33.29 -17.52 35.21
N ASN A 530 31.98 -17.80 35.09
CA ASN A 530 31.29 -18.08 33.83
C ASN A 530 31.22 -16.90 32.85
N PHE A 531 31.48 -15.67 33.32
CA PHE A 531 31.50 -14.42 32.55
C PHE A 531 32.91 -13.83 32.36
N THR A 532 33.94 -14.50 32.86
CA THR A 532 35.34 -14.06 32.71
C THR A 532 36.03 -14.72 31.52
N ASN A 533 36.95 -14.00 30.88
CA ASN A 533 37.88 -14.57 29.91
C ASN A 533 38.98 -15.38 30.65
N PRO A 534 39.09 -16.71 30.44
CA PRO A 534 40.09 -17.53 31.12
C PRO A 534 41.54 -17.13 30.87
N LEU A 535 41.83 -16.34 29.82
CA LEU A 535 43.17 -15.89 29.46
C LEU A 535 43.59 -14.58 30.14
N THR A 536 42.64 -13.76 30.60
CA THR A 536 42.92 -12.44 31.21
C THR A 536 42.38 -12.29 32.63
N GLY A 537 41.49 -13.19 33.07
CA GLY A 537 40.79 -13.09 34.36
C GLY A 537 39.82 -11.90 34.44
N GLN A 538 39.56 -11.19 33.35
CA GLN A 538 38.65 -10.04 33.30
C GLN A 538 37.27 -10.46 32.79
N PRO A 539 36.18 -9.82 33.26
CA PRO A 539 34.84 -10.01 32.69
C PRO A 539 34.77 -9.58 31.21
N PHE A 540 33.90 -10.21 30.44
CA PHE A 540 33.70 -9.81 29.03
C PHE A 540 33.08 -8.40 28.90
N PRO A 541 33.53 -7.56 27.95
CA PRO A 541 32.86 -6.31 27.61
C PRO A 541 31.41 -6.52 27.15
N LEU A 542 30.53 -5.55 27.41
CA LEU A 542 29.17 -5.53 26.83
C LEU A 542 29.16 -5.02 25.39
N SER A 543 30.13 -4.19 24.99
CA SER A 543 30.22 -3.64 23.64
C SER A 543 30.74 -4.66 22.63
N PHE A 544 30.13 -4.67 21.44
CA PHE A 544 30.60 -5.45 20.29
C PHE A 544 32.01 -5.01 19.90
N THR A 545 32.29 -3.71 19.95
CA THR A 545 33.62 -3.14 19.76
C THR A 545 34.64 -3.71 20.74
N GLY A 546 34.32 -3.75 22.04
CA GLY A 546 35.20 -4.32 23.07
C GLY A 546 35.44 -5.82 22.89
N LEU A 547 34.39 -6.57 22.58
CA LEU A 547 34.46 -8.01 22.26
C LEU A 547 35.31 -8.29 21.02
N ALA A 548 35.16 -7.49 19.96
CA ALA A 548 35.92 -7.61 18.72
C ALA A 548 37.41 -7.27 18.93
N LYS A 549 37.72 -6.24 19.72
CA LYS A 549 39.11 -5.90 20.10
C LYS A 549 39.73 -6.97 20.97
N LEU A 550 38.98 -7.52 21.93
CA LEU A 550 39.44 -8.65 22.77
C LEU A 550 39.75 -9.88 21.91
N GLN A 551 38.85 -10.27 20.99
CA GLN A 551 39.09 -11.38 20.06
C GLN A 551 40.32 -11.14 19.19
N ALA A 552 40.56 -9.91 18.73
CA ALA A 552 41.74 -9.53 17.96
C ALA A 552 43.02 -9.32 18.80
N GLN A 553 42.99 -9.62 20.11
CA GLN A 553 44.15 -9.61 21.01
C GLN A 553 44.48 -11.02 21.56
N VAL A 554 43.54 -11.97 21.57
CA VAL A 554 43.79 -13.35 22.04
C VAL A 554 44.20 -14.29 20.89
N PRO A 555 45.19 -15.20 21.07
CA PRO A 555 45.61 -16.13 20.01
C PRO A 555 44.60 -17.23 19.66
N SER A 556 43.66 -17.53 20.56
CA SER A 556 42.60 -18.51 20.37
C SER A 556 41.25 -17.83 20.17
N GLN A 557 40.34 -18.48 19.44
CA GLN A 557 38.95 -18.01 19.38
C GLN A 557 38.33 -18.00 20.79
N LEU A 558 37.52 -16.98 21.08
CA LEU A 558 36.68 -16.92 22.29
C LEU A 558 35.63 -18.05 22.26
N PRO A 559 35.06 -18.46 23.42
CA PRO A 559 34.10 -19.56 23.50
C PRO A 559 32.73 -19.28 22.85
N PHE A 560 32.60 -18.17 22.13
CA PHE A 560 31.43 -17.71 21.39
C PHE A 560 31.86 -16.87 20.18
N ALA A 561 30.95 -16.66 19.22
CA ALA A 561 31.19 -15.77 18.09
C ALA A 561 31.17 -14.28 18.52
N THR A 562 32.10 -13.49 17.99
CA THR A 562 32.12 -12.02 18.12
C THR A 562 32.10 -11.35 16.74
N PRO A 563 31.49 -10.17 16.58
CA PRO A 563 31.59 -9.41 15.33
C PRO A 563 33.05 -9.07 14.98
N ALA A 564 33.39 -9.06 13.69
CA ALA A 564 34.69 -8.61 13.21
C ALA A 564 34.81 -7.07 13.26
N LEU A 565 36.03 -6.57 13.51
CA LEU A 565 36.35 -5.16 13.34
C LEU A 565 36.17 -4.74 11.85
N PRO A 566 35.79 -3.48 11.56
CA PRO A 566 35.71 -2.98 10.19
C PRO A 566 37.03 -3.12 9.41
N ALA A 567 36.94 -3.27 8.09
CA ALA A 567 38.13 -3.39 7.25
C ALA A 567 39.05 -2.17 7.38
N GLY A 568 40.33 -2.41 7.70
CA GLY A 568 41.32 -1.35 7.94
C GLY A 568 41.39 -0.83 9.38
N VAL A 569 40.59 -1.38 10.31
CA VAL A 569 40.64 -1.06 11.75
C VAL A 569 41.53 -2.05 12.51
N SER A 570 42.29 -1.57 13.50
CA SER A 570 43.10 -2.39 14.41
C SER A 570 42.50 -2.50 15.81
N SER A 571 42.91 -3.53 16.55
CA SER A 571 42.56 -3.71 17.97
C SER A 571 43.24 -2.73 18.93
N THR A 572 44.02 -1.79 18.40
CA THR A 572 44.78 -0.75 19.12
C THR A 572 44.29 0.67 18.86
N GLN A 573 43.34 0.87 17.94
CA GLN A 573 42.66 2.16 17.78
C GLN A 573 41.69 2.42 18.94
N ALA A 574 41.36 3.70 19.18
CA ALA A 574 40.40 4.08 20.21
C ALA A 574 38.95 3.66 19.83
N ASP A 575 38.10 3.57 20.84
CA ASP A 575 36.64 3.50 20.71
C ASP A 575 35.99 4.60 21.55
N ILE A 576 34.68 4.80 21.34
CA ILE A 576 33.85 5.76 22.08
C ILE A 576 32.59 5.08 22.62
N VAL A 577 32.78 4.00 23.40
CA VAL A 577 31.68 3.20 23.99
C VAL A 577 31.35 3.58 25.43
N GLN A 578 32.19 4.37 26.12
CA GLN A 578 31.99 4.64 27.54
C GLN A 578 30.94 5.74 27.75
N GLY A 579 29.94 5.45 28.58
CA GLY A 579 28.75 6.28 28.76
C GLY A 579 27.86 6.34 27.51
N ALA A 580 28.06 5.43 26.55
CA ALA A 580 27.19 5.32 25.38
C ALA A 580 25.94 4.50 25.71
N PHE A 581 24.79 4.93 25.22
CA PHE A 581 23.50 4.27 25.48
C PHE A 581 22.73 4.04 24.19
N LYS A 582 21.90 3.00 24.20
CA LYS A 582 21.03 2.63 23.08
C LYS A 582 20.13 3.81 22.73
N THR A 583 20.13 4.19 21.46
CA THR A 583 19.21 5.19 20.93
C THR A 583 17.77 4.68 21.16
N PRO A 584 16.93 5.43 21.89
CA PRO A 584 15.53 5.06 22.08
C PRO A 584 14.75 5.33 20.79
N GLY A 585 13.79 4.47 20.46
CA GLY A 585 12.78 4.80 19.45
C GLY A 585 11.89 5.93 19.95
N LEU A 586 11.36 6.74 19.03
CA LEU A 586 10.57 7.94 19.37
C LEU A 586 9.05 7.77 19.18
N ARG A 587 8.59 6.59 18.78
CA ARG A 587 7.16 6.25 18.81
C ARG A 587 6.64 6.36 20.24
N ASN A 588 5.50 7.01 20.41
CA ASN A 588 4.82 7.28 21.69
C ASN A 588 5.64 8.12 22.70
N VAL A 589 6.67 8.86 22.26
CA VAL A 589 7.54 9.66 23.15
C VAL A 589 6.80 10.77 23.91
N GLU A 590 5.59 11.16 23.50
CA GLU A 590 4.70 12.03 24.29
C GLU A 590 4.27 11.40 25.63
N LEU A 591 4.16 10.07 25.69
CA LEU A 591 3.51 9.35 26.79
C LEU A 591 4.48 8.86 27.88
N THR A 592 5.79 8.89 27.60
CA THR A 592 6.84 8.16 28.33
C THR A 592 7.80 9.06 29.13
N ALA A 593 7.40 10.31 29.43
CA ALA A 593 8.15 11.19 30.31
C ALA A 593 8.27 10.60 31.74
N PRO A 594 9.45 10.64 32.40
CA PRO A 594 10.60 11.48 32.10
C PRO A 594 11.58 10.88 31.07
N TYR A 595 12.50 11.71 30.58
CA TYR A 595 13.33 11.43 29.41
C TYR A 595 14.81 11.15 29.73
N PHE A 596 15.49 10.53 28.77
CA PHE A 596 16.83 9.93 28.87
C PHE A 596 16.91 8.71 29.79
N HIS A 597 18.04 7.98 29.74
CA HIS A 597 18.32 6.77 30.52
C HIS A 597 18.25 6.99 32.05
N ASN A 598 18.34 8.25 32.50
CA ASN A 598 18.32 8.66 33.90
C ASN A 598 17.06 9.45 34.28
N GLY A 599 16.10 9.63 33.36
CA GLY A 599 14.85 10.36 33.64
C GLY A 599 15.07 11.80 34.11
N SER A 600 16.12 12.48 33.63
CA SER A 600 16.56 13.79 34.18
C SER A 600 15.88 15.03 33.59
N ALA A 601 14.99 14.85 32.60
CA ALA A 601 14.16 15.88 31.99
C ALA A 601 12.70 15.45 31.92
N LEU A 602 11.75 16.37 32.14
CA LEU A 602 10.32 16.08 32.21
C LEU A 602 9.57 16.38 30.90
N THR A 603 10.06 17.33 30.08
CA THR A 603 9.32 17.78 28.89
C THR A 603 10.11 17.62 27.61
N LEU A 604 9.41 17.42 26.48
CA LEU A 604 10.04 17.35 25.17
C LEU A 604 10.80 18.65 24.81
N ASP A 605 10.36 19.83 25.29
CA ASP A 605 11.12 21.08 25.10
C ASP A 605 12.46 21.06 25.85
N GLN A 606 12.52 20.49 27.06
CA GLN A 606 13.79 20.29 27.79
C GLN A 606 14.73 19.33 27.04
N VAL A 607 14.18 18.33 26.34
CA VAL A 607 14.97 17.42 25.48
C VAL A 607 15.45 18.11 24.21
N VAL A 608 14.60 18.87 23.51
CA VAL A 608 15.01 19.61 22.30
C VAL A 608 16.01 20.72 22.64
N GLU A 609 15.84 21.43 23.75
CA GLU A 609 16.81 22.44 24.23
C GLU A 609 18.14 21.81 24.71
N PHE A 610 18.14 20.55 25.17
CA PHE A 610 19.37 19.80 25.42
C PHE A 610 20.17 19.56 24.13
N TYR A 611 19.52 19.14 23.05
CA TYR A 611 20.18 19.00 21.74
C TYR A 611 20.55 20.36 21.13
N ALA A 612 19.73 21.40 21.31
CA ALA A 612 20.01 22.75 20.80
C ALA A 612 21.34 23.33 21.31
N ARG A 613 21.76 22.97 22.54
CA ARG A 613 23.05 23.39 23.12
C ARG A 613 24.20 22.37 22.98
N GLY A 614 24.00 21.23 22.32
CA GLY A 614 25.03 20.18 22.16
C GLY A 614 25.21 19.26 23.38
N GLY A 615 24.17 19.09 24.21
CA GLY A 615 24.20 18.26 25.42
C GLY A 615 24.56 19.00 26.71
N ASN A 616 24.94 18.29 27.77
CA ASN A 616 25.35 18.89 29.06
C ASN A 616 26.88 18.96 29.24
N PHE A 617 27.63 18.09 28.56
CA PHE A 617 29.08 17.91 28.79
C PHE A 617 29.89 17.92 27.47
N PRO A 618 29.98 19.08 26.77
CA PRO A 618 30.61 19.18 25.44
C PRO A 618 32.13 18.90 25.41
N GLY A 619 32.80 18.85 26.56
CA GLY A 619 34.22 18.51 26.69
C GLY A 619 34.51 17.03 26.97
N ASN A 620 33.50 16.15 26.91
CA ASN A 620 33.68 14.71 27.14
C ASN A 620 34.36 14.03 25.92
N PRO A 621 35.51 13.34 26.07
CA PRO A 621 36.19 12.70 24.93
C PRO A 621 35.39 11.56 24.27
N GLU A 622 34.45 10.96 25.00
CA GLU A 622 33.54 9.91 24.51
C GLU A 622 32.33 10.48 23.75
N LEU A 623 32.13 11.80 23.74
CA LEU A 623 30.94 12.43 23.18
C LEU A 623 30.79 12.13 21.68
N ALA A 624 29.63 11.60 21.30
CA ALA A 624 29.35 11.26 19.91
C ALA A 624 29.46 12.50 19.01
N ALA A 625 30.21 12.41 17.91
CA ALA A 625 30.61 13.56 17.09
C ALA A 625 29.45 14.40 16.51
N ALA A 626 28.25 13.82 16.41
CA ALA A 626 27.03 14.51 15.98
C ALA A 626 26.45 15.47 17.04
N MET A 627 26.92 15.44 18.29
CA MET A 627 26.46 16.31 19.39
C MET A 627 27.04 17.73 19.29
N GLN A 628 26.63 18.45 18.25
CA GLN A 628 26.98 19.85 18.02
C GLN A 628 25.75 20.75 18.26
N PRO A 629 25.92 21.99 18.76
CA PRO A 629 24.79 22.90 19.00
C PRO A 629 23.94 23.15 17.75
N ILE A 630 22.65 22.84 17.82
CA ILE A 630 21.71 23.04 16.70
C ILE A 630 21.25 24.50 16.70
N GLY A 631 22.07 25.38 16.11
CA GLY A 631 21.94 26.85 16.18
C GLY A 631 20.51 27.40 16.05
N ASN A 632 19.76 26.99 15.01
CA ASN A 632 18.40 27.48 14.74
C ASN A 632 17.32 27.00 15.74
N LEU A 633 17.68 26.15 16.73
CA LEU A 633 16.81 25.77 17.85
C LEU A 633 17.20 26.48 19.15
N ARG A 634 18.43 26.97 19.26
CA ARG A 634 18.98 27.54 20.51
C ARG A 634 18.46 28.96 20.69
N GLY A 635 17.51 29.13 21.61
CA GLY A 635 16.83 30.41 21.87
C GLY A 635 15.57 30.65 21.03
N ASP A 636 15.26 29.79 20.05
CA ASP A 636 14.00 29.85 19.29
C ASP A 636 12.97 28.87 19.85
N ALA A 637 12.19 29.34 20.83
CA ALA A 637 11.12 28.55 21.45
C ALA A 637 10.00 28.16 20.47
N ALA A 638 9.79 28.92 19.38
CA ALA A 638 8.78 28.57 18.38
C ALA A 638 9.27 27.41 17.51
N ARG A 639 10.52 27.45 17.02
CA ARG A 639 11.09 26.36 16.23
C ARG A 639 11.31 25.08 17.05
N ARG A 640 11.61 25.19 18.35
CA ARG A 640 11.55 24.02 19.26
C ARG A 640 10.14 23.48 19.42
N ALA A 641 9.12 24.33 19.58
CA ALA A 641 7.73 23.89 19.70
C ALA A 641 7.22 23.17 18.44
N GLU A 642 7.69 23.54 17.23
CA GLU A 642 7.43 22.79 15.99
C GLU A 642 8.04 21.38 16.04
N VAL A 643 9.31 21.23 16.45
CA VAL A 643 9.94 19.90 16.64
C VAL A 643 9.21 19.08 17.71
N VAL A 644 8.75 19.69 18.80
CA VAL A 644 7.92 19.03 19.82
C VAL A 644 6.56 18.60 19.24
N ALA A 645 5.94 19.41 18.37
CA ALA A 645 4.71 19.04 17.68
C ALA A 645 4.90 17.85 16.73
N PHE A 646 6.06 17.75 16.07
CA PHE A 646 6.44 16.56 15.31
C PHE A 646 6.60 15.32 16.22
N MET A 647 7.33 15.43 17.32
CA MET A 647 7.51 14.30 18.25
C MET A 647 6.18 13.80 18.84
N LYS A 648 5.20 14.69 19.04
CA LYS A 648 3.82 14.32 19.44
C LYS A 648 3.04 13.62 18.32
N ALA A 649 3.30 13.95 17.05
CA ALA A 649 2.72 13.25 15.90
C ALA A 649 3.25 11.81 15.72
N LEU A 650 4.21 11.38 16.54
CA LEU A 650 4.67 9.98 16.66
C LEU A 650 3.90 9.17 17.73
N THR A 651 2.80 9.69 18.26
CA THR A 651 1.97 9.00 19.26
C THR A 651 0.80 8.28 18.61
N ASP A 652 0.58 7.03 18.97
CA ASP A 652 -0.53 6.20 18.48
C ASP A 652 -1.68 6.23 19.48
N GLU A 653 -2.88 6.51 18.98
CA GLU A 653 -4.04 6.69 19.86
C GLU A 653 -4.47 5.39 20.57
N ARG A 654 -4.14 4.21 20.02
CA ARG A 654 -4.38 2.94 20.73
C ARG A 654 -3.48 2.82 21.97
N VAL A 655 -2.25 3.33 21.88
CA VAL A 655 -1.30 3.36 23.00
C VAL A 655 -1.71 4.43 24.03
N ARG A 656 -2.22 5.59 23.57
CA ARG A 656 -2.75 6.62 24.48
C ARG A 656 -3.98 6.16 25.26
N GLN A 657 -4.85 5.39 24.60
CA GLN A 657 -6.17 4.99 25.08
C GLN A 657 -6.22 3.55 25.62
N GLU A 658 -5.06 2.90 25.79
CA GLU A 658 -4.92 1.56 26.38
C GLU A 658 -5.82 0.50 25.67
N LYS A 659 -5.89 0.60 24.32
CA LYS A 659 -6.67 -0.28 23.42
C LYS A 659 -5.79 -1.35 22.76
N ALA A 660 -6.42 -2.44 22.31
CA ALA A 660 -5.75 -3.56 21.65
C ALA A 660 -4.74 -3.15 20.53
N PRO A 661 -3.51 -3.69 20.55
CA PRO A 661 -2.97 -4.75 21.41
C PRO A 661 -2.43 -4.28 22.79
N PHE A 662 -2.59 -3.01 23.15
CA PHE A 662 -2.05 -2.38 24.36
C PHE A 662 -3.00 -2.42 25.58
N ASP A 663 -4.11 -3.15 25.47
CA ASP A 663 -5.04 -3.43 26.57
C ASP A 663 -4.42 -4.40 27.60
N HIS A 664 -4.89 -4.37 28.85
CA HIS A 664 -4.22 -5.06 29.95
C HIS A 664 -5.12 -5.47 31.14
N PRO A 665 -4.70 -6.46 31.95
CA PRO A 665 -5.22 -6.71 33.29
C PRO A 665 -5.15 -5.50 34.23
N GLU A 666 -5.85 -5.60 35.37
CA GLU A 666 -5.72 -4.69 36.51
C GLU A 666 -4.28 -4.74 37.06
N LEU A 667 -3.78 -3.65 37.64
CA LEU A 667 -2.46 -3.62 38.28
C LEU A 667 -2.46 -2.71 39.51
N LEU A 668 -1.86 -3.16 40.62
CA LEU A 668 -1.66 -2.36 41.82
C LEU A 668 -0.25 -1.77 41.81
N ILE A 669 -0.09 -0.56 41.29
CA ILE A 669 1.20 0.11 41.10
C ILE A 669 1.63 0.74 42.43
N PRO A 670 2.77 0.36 43.04
CA PRO A 670 3.25 1.03 44.25
C PRO A 670 3.59 2.50 43.97
N ASN A 671 3.11 3.42 44.80
CA ASN A 671 3.42 4.86 44.75
C ASN A 671 4.02 5.35 46.08
N GLY A 672 5.16 4.75 46.45
CA GLY A 672 5.86 5.04 47.70
C GLY A 672 5.15 4.42 48.91
N ALA A 673 5.47 4.94 50.08
CA ALA A 673 4.97 4.46 51.37
C ALA A 673 4.33 5.58 52.22
N ASP A 674 3.50 5.19 53.18
CA ASP A 674 2.98 6.06 54.23
C ASP A 674 4.06 6.35 55.31
N PRO A 675 3.77 7.16 56.36
CA PRO A 675 4.73 7.42 57.44
C PRO A 675 5.08 6.20 58.31
N GLY A 676 4.31 5.12 58.24
CA GLY A 676 4.57 3.86 58.94
C GLY A 676 5.32 2.82 58.08
N GLY A 677 5.70 3.18 56.85
CA GLY A 677 6.42 2.29 55.95
C GLY A 677 5.52 1.29 55.21
N VAL A 678 4.20 1.48 55.16
CA VAL A 678 3.28 0.64 54.37
C VAL A 678 3.20 1.18 52.94
N ASP A 679 3.26 0.30 51.92
CA ASP A 679 3.12 0.72 50.52
C ASP A 679 1.76 1.41 50.30
N VAL A 680 1.74 2.51 49.54
CA VAL A 680 0.50 3.16 49.07
C VAL A 680 0.36 2.87 47.56
N PRO A 681 -0.45 1.88 47.16
CA PRO A 681 -0.65 1.56 45.75
C PRO A 681 -1.66 2.49 45.07
N ILE A 682 -1.56 2.61 43.76
CA ILE A 682 -2.62 3.13 42.89
C ILE A 682 -3.12 1.99 42.00
N THR A 683 -4.43 1.78 41.94
CA THR A 683 -5.03 0.79 41.04
C THR A 683 -5.13 1.35 39.63
N LEU A 684 -4.38 0.75 38.70
CA LEU A 684 -4.68 0.80 37.28
C LEU A 684 -5.79 -0.23 37.01
N GLN A 685 -6.92 0.24 36.47
CA GLN A 685 -8.07 -0.62 36.16
C GLN A 685 -7.78 -1.52 34.95
N PRO A 686 -8.40 -2.71 34.85
CA PRO A 686 -8.25 -3.54 33.66
C PRO A 686 -8.88 -2.84 32.47
N THR A 687 -8.18 -2.84 31.34
CA THR A 687 -8.64 -2.27 30.08
C THR A 687 -9.00 -3.38 29.10
N GLY A 688 -9.93 -3.09 28.21
CA GLY A 688 -10.34 -4.00 27.16
C GLY A 688 -11.30 -3.33 26.20
N GLY A 689 -11.26 -3.79 24.96
CA GLY A 689 -11.96 -3.19 23.84
C GLY A 689 -11.54 -3.88 22.56
N ALA A 690 -12.45 -3.91 21.58
CA ALA A 690 -12.10 -4.36 20.25
C ALA A 690 -10.93 -3.55 19.68
N PHE A 691 -10.23 -4.11 18.69
CA PHE A 691 -9.28 -3.36 17.87
C PHE A 691 -9.90 -2.04 17.46
N ASP A 692 -9.22 -0.92 17.76
CA ASP A 692 -9.66 0.38 17.26
C ASP A 692 -9.64 0.29 15.73
N PRO A 693 -10.78 0.45 15.04
CA PRO A 693 -10.94 -0.22 13.77
C PRO A 693 -9.92 0.22 12.73
N VAL A 694 -9.46 -0.73 11.91
CA VAL A 694 -8.67 -0.36 10.73
C VAL A 694 -9.63 0.37 9.80
N ILE A 695 -9.50 1.69 9.69
CA ILE A 695 -10.19 2.43 8.63
C ILE A 695 -9.53 2.00 7.31
N PRO A 696 -10.19 1.18 6.47
CA PRO A 696 -9.57 0.65 5.27
C PRO A 696 -9.38 1.80 4.29
N THR A 697 -8.19 2.02 3.74
CA THR A 697 -7.99 3.17 2.84
C THR A 697 -8.64 2.87 1.49
N LEU A 698 -9.81 3.45 1.25
CA LEU A 698 -10.59 3.27 0.02
C LEU A 698 -10.16 4.29 -1.03
N THR A 699 -9.86 3.81 -2.24
CA THR A 699 -9.77 4.66 -3.43
C THR A 699 -10.99 4.43 -4.33
N LEU A 700 -11.34 5.48 -5.09
CA LEU A 700 -12.47 5.49 -6.01
C LEU A 700 -12.01 6.13 -7.32
N ASN A 701 -11.97 5.35 -8.39
CA ASN A 701 -11.59 5.83 -9.72
C ASN A 701 -12.67 6.78 -10.25
N GLN A 702 -12.27 7.88 -10.89
CA GLN A 702 -13.22 8.82 -11.46
C GLN A 702 -13.91 8.19 -12.69
N PRO A 703 -15.26 8.10 -12.70
CA PRO A 703 -16.01 7.54 -13.82
C PRO A 703 -16.08 8.53 -14.99
N VAL A 704 -16.46 8.02 -16.18
CA VAL A 704 -16.71 8.88 -17.34
C VAL A 704 -17.99 9.69 -17.12
N THR A 705 -17.86 11.02 -17.11
CA THR A 705 -18.97 11.95 -16.90
C THR A 705 -18.79 13.19 -17.79
N PRO A 706 -19.85 13.72 -18.43
CA PRO A 706 -21.21 13.17 -18.48
C PRO A 706 -21.31 11.90 -19.34
N THR A 707 -22.40 11.13 -19.18
CA THR A 707 -22.66 9.87 -19.90
C THR A 707 -24.06 9.82 -20.48
N LEU A 708 -24.28 8.96 -21.48
CA LEU A 708 -25.58 8.64 -22.08
C LEU A 708 -26.11 7.25 -21.65
N LEU A 709 -25.36 6.52 -20.82
CA LEU A 709 -25.70 5.17 -20.38
C LEU A 709 -26.30 5.22 -18.97
N THR A 710 -27.47 4.61 -18.79
CA THR A 710 -28.11 4.37 -17.48
C THR A 710 -27.44 3.26 -16.66
N SER A 711 -26.23 2.85 -17.08
CA SER A 711 -25.37 1.85 -16.44
C SER A 711 -23.91 2.28 -16.57
N GLN A 712 -23.14 2.17 -15.48
CA GLN A 712 -21.70 2.49 -15.44
C GLN A 712 -20.93 1.50 -14.56
N VAL A 713 -19.68 1.18 -14.94
CA VAL A 713 -18.77 0.39 -14.12
C VAL A 713 -17.95 1.33 -13.24
N ILE A 714 -18.16 1.22 -11.93
CA ILE A 714 -17.42 1.92 -10.88
C ILE A 714 -16.29 0.98 -10.43
N SER A 715 -15.13 1.53 -10.05
CA SER A 715 -14.00 0.73 -9.58
C SER A 715 -13.08 1.53 -8.66
N GLY A 716 -12.19 0.82 -7.98
CA GLY A 716 -11.14 1.39 -7.15
C GLY A 716 -10.25 0.31 -6.54
N THR A 717 -9.43 0.71 -5.58
CA THR A 717 -8.63 -0.18 -4.74
C THR A 717 -9.04 -0.05 -3.28
N ILE A 718 -8.72 -1.07 -2.48
CA ILE A 718 -8.68 -0.99 -1.03
C ILE A 718 -7.23 -1.22 -0.60
N LEU A 719 -6.75 -0.46 0.37
CA LEU A 719 -5.55 -0.80 1.13
C LEU A 719 -5.97 -1.05 2.59
N ASP A 720 -6.08 -2.34 2.93
CA ASP A 720 -6.17 -2.81 4.30
C ASP A 720 -4.75 -3.11 4.82
N ALA A 721 -4.39 -2.51 5.95
CA ALA A 721 -3.09 -2.70 6.56
C ALA A 721 -3.02 -3.95 7.46
N VAL A 722 -4.15 -4.43 7.98
CA VAL A 722 -4.19 -5.48 9.01
C VAL A 722 -5.43 -6.38 8.85
N LYS A 723 -5.21 -7.53 8.19
CA LYS A 723 -6.11 -8.70 7.96
C LYS A 723 -6.93 -8.68 6.66
N ALA A 724 -7.92 -9.58 6.58
CA ALA A 724 -8.11 -10.43 5.38
C ALA A 724 -9.47 -10.34 4.68
N THR A 725 -10.39 -9.48 5.13
CA THR A 725 -11.69 -9.32 4.45
C THR A 725 -12.21 -7.90 4.61
N ALA A 726 -12.55 -7.27 3.49
CA ALA A 726 -13.25 -5.99 3.47
C ALA A 726 -14.48 -6.09 2.55
N THR A 727 -15.56 -5.43 2.94
CA THR A 727 -16.79 -5.33 2.15
C THR A 727 -16.92 -3.93 1.60
N VAL A 728 -17.25 -3.79 0.31
CA VAL A 728 -17.59 -2.49 -0.29
C VAL A 728 -19.09 -2.47 -0.54
N ALA A 729 -19.80 -1.66 0.23
CA ALA A 729 -21.17 -1.29 -0.08
C ALA A 729 -21.14 -0.12 -1.07
N VAL A 730 -21.83 -0.24 -2.20
CA VAL A 730 -22.05 0.88 -3.11
C VAL A 730 -23.52 1.27 -3.06
N SER A 731 -23.76 2.57 -2.91
CA SER A 731 -25.09 3.19 -2.92
C SER A 731 -25.12 4.33 -3.94
N VAL A 732 -26.30 4.57 -4.51
CA VAL A 732 -26.52 5.59 -5.54
C VAL A 732 -27.76 6.40 -5.18
N THR A 733 -27.59 7.72 -5.14
CA THR A 733 -28.65 8.71 -4.86
C THR A 733 -28.75 9.63 -6.07
N ASN A 734 -29.92 9.66 -6.72
CA ASN A 734 -30.21 10.64 -7.76
C ASN A 734 -30.68 11.95 -7.11
N LEU A 735 -29.86 13.00 -7.18
CA LEU A 735 -30.10 14.28 -6.49
C LEU A 735 -31.33 15.02 -7.01
N ASP A 736 -31.65 14.82 -8.29
CA ASP A 736 -32.73 15.54 -8.98
C ASP A 736 -34.13 14.91 -8.74
N SER A 737 -34.19 13.72 -8.15
CA SER A 737 -35.45 13.02 -7.81
C SER A 737 -35.56 12.53 -6.36
N ASN A 738 -34.48 12.59 -5.57
CA ASN A 738 -34.37 12.01 -4.23
C ASN A 738 -34.67 10.50 -4.12
N ILE A 739 -34.63 9.77 -5.24
CA ILE A 739 -34.76 8.31 -5.25
C ILE A 739 -33.41 7.69 -4.93
N ASN A 740 -33.36 6.92 -3.84
CA ASN A 740 -32.24 6.05 -3.50
C ASN A 740 -32.45 4.68 -4.15
N LEU A 741 -31.44 4.19 -4.87
CA LEU A 741 -31.40 2.79 -5.28
C LEU A 741 -30.99 1.90 -4.09
N PRO A 742 -31.49 0.66 -3.98
CA PRO A 742 -31.13 -0.23 -2.88
C PRO A 742 -29.63 -0.52 -2.90
N PRO A 743 -28.94 -0.47 -1.74
CA PRO A 743 -27.49 -0.70 -1.69
C PRO A 743 -27.16 -2.14 -2.04
N ALA A 744 -26.09 -2.33 -2.81
CA ALA A 744 -25.56 -3.64 -3.16
C ALA A 744 -24.10 -3.75 -2.67
N ALA A 745 -23.76 -4.92 -2.13
CA ALA A 745 -22.46 -5.17 -1.52
C ALA A 745 -21.59 -6.06 -2.41
N ALA A 746 -20.35 -5.64 -2.64
CA ALA A 746 -19.28 -6.47 -3.19
C ALA A 746 -18.40 -6.96 -2.03
N THR A 747 -18.34 -8.27 -1.83
CA THR A 747 -17.43 -8.88 -0.83
C THR A 747 -16.08 -9.13 -1.48
N VAL A 748 -15.01 -8.55 -0.92
CA VAL A 748 -13.64 -8.74 -1.41
C VAL A 748 -12.89 -9.62 -0.42
N ILE A 749 -12.45 -10.80 -0.89
CA ILE A 749 -11.79 -11.81 -0.06
C ILE A 749 -10.29 -11.77 -0.36
N CYS A 750 -9.47 -11.39 0.63
CA CYS A 750 -8.02 -11.60 0.58
C CYS A 750 -7.68 -13.01 1.05
N THR A 751 -6.74 -13.68 0.37
CA THR A 751 -6.03 -14.81 0.96
C THR A 751 -4.93 -14.25 1.87
N PRO A 752 -4.91 -14.59 3.17
CA PRO A 752 -3.87 -14.11 4.09
C PRO A 752 -2.51 -14.79 3.84
N ASP A 753 -1.46 -14.17 4.35
CA ASP A 753 -0.14 -14.78 4.50
C ASP A 753 -0.07 -15.85 5.61
N LEU A 754 1.11 -16.45 5.78
CA LEU A 754 1.40 -17.51 6.76
C LEU A 754 1.28 -17.06 8.24
N LEU A 755 1.13 -15.76 8.53
CA LEU A 755 0.94 -15.23 9.88
C LEU A 755 -0.48 -14.72 10.12
N GLY A 756 -1.32 -14.65 9.08
CA GLY A 756 -2.69 -14.15 9.20
C GLY A 756 -2.77 -12.65 9.44
N THR A 757 -1.72 -11.90 9.08
CA THR A 757 -1.59 -10.46 9.41
C THR A 757 -1.89 -9.54 8.23
N THR A 758 -1.50 -9.90 7.01
CA THR A 758 -1.38 -8.93 5.91
C THR A 758 -1.87 -9.49 4.57
N CYS A 759 -2.54 -8.64 3.77
CA CYS A 759 -2.94 -8.98 2.41
C CYS A 759 -1.85 -8.53 1.42
N THR A 760 -1.27 -9.48 0.69
CA THR A 760 -0.05 -9.26 -0.14
C THR A 760 -0.32 -8.66 -1.53
N GLN A 761 -1.56 -8.33 -1.83
CA GLN A 761 -2.00 -7.69 -3.08
C GLN A 761 -3.03 -6.61 -2.77
N THR A 762 -2.91 -5.42 -3.36
CA THR A 762 -3.97 -4.40 -3.32
C THR A 762 -5.20 -4.90 -4.07
N PRO A 763 -6.34 -5.18 -3.42
CA PRO A 763 -7.49 -5.73 -4.11
C PRO A 763 -8.17 -4.65 -4.95
N ASN A 764 -8.26 -4.88 -6.26
CA ASN A 764 -9.10 -4.10 -7.15
C ASN A 764 -10.56 -4.53 -6.96
N TRP A 765 -11.45 -3.58 -6.70
CA TRP A 765 -12.90 -3.82 -6.67
C TRP A 765 -13.57 -3.16 -7.88
N ASN A 766 -14.69 -3.73 -8.32
CA ASN A 766 -15.57 -3.10 -9.31
C ASN A 766 -17.05 -3.38 -8.98
N PHE A 767 -17.92 -2.50 -9.46
CA PHE A 767 -19.36 -2.56 -9.26
C PHE A 767 -20.07 -1.92 -10.45
N THR A 768 -21.02 -2.62 -11.07
CA THR A 768 -21.84 -2.06 -12.15
C THR A 768 -23.08 -1.40 -11.56
N ALA A 769 -23.05 -0.06 -11.45
CA ALA A 769 -24.22 0.72 -11.05
C ALA A 769 -25.21 0.77 -12.22
N THR A 770 -26.39 0.16 -12.04
CA THR A 770 -27.47 0.08 -13.04
C THR A 770 -28.67 0.93 -12.62
N GLY A 771 -29.49 1.36 -13.59
CA GLY A 771 -30.68 2.16 -13.32
C GLY A 771 -30.37 3.60 -12.91
N LEU A 772 -29.22 4.15 -13.31
CA LEU A 772 -28.85 5.54 -13.05
C LEU A 772 -29.93 6.46 -13.63
N GLY A 773 -30.51 7.32 -12.78
CA GLY A 773 -31.55 8.25 -13.16
C GLY A 773 -31.00 9.38 -14.04
N LEU A 774 -31.90 10.07 -14.74
CA LEU A 774 -31.54 11.27 -15.49
C LEU A 774 -30.94 12.34 -14.55
N GLY A 775 -29.96 13.11 -15.03
CA GLY A 775 -29.31 14.15 -14.24
C GLY A 775 -28.21 13.64 -13.32
N ASN A 776 -28.06 14.29 -12.16
CA ASN A 776 -26.94 14.12 -11.25
C ASN A 776 -27.15 12.96 -10.29
N ASN A 777 -26.31 11.93 -10.43
CA ASN A 777 -26.29 10.77 -9.55
C ASN A 777 -25.01 10.82 -8.71
N THR A 778 -25.14 10.97 -7.39
CA THR A 778 -24.03 10.78 -6.46
C THR A 778 -23.88 9.30 -6.16
N ILE A 779 -22.67 8.79 -6.33
CA ILE A 779 -22.29 7.41 -6.03
C ILE A 779 -21.40 7.45 -4.80
N THR A 780 -21.84 6.75 -3.75
CA THR A 780 -21.15 6.64 -2.46
C THR A 780 -20.68 5.20 -2.31
N ALA A 781 -19.37 5.02 -2.33
CA ALA A 781 -18.71 3.75 -2.00
C ALA A 781 -18.23 3.80 -0.55
N THR A 782 -18.61 2.79 0.22
CA THR A 782 -18.28 2.66 1.64
C THR A 782 -17.58 1.32 1.84
N ALA A 783 -16.31 1.36 2.23
CA ALA A 783 -15.54 0.19 2.60
C ALA A 783 -15.66 -0.03 4.10
N THR A 784 -16.08 -1.24 4.51
CA THR A 784 -16.18 -1.67 5.90
C THR A 784 -15.36 -2.94 6.09
N ASP A 785 -14.39 -2.91 7.01
CA ASP A 785 -13.57 -4.07 7.38
C ASP A 785 -14.30 -5.01 8.38
N VAL A 786 -13.65 -6.10 8.78
CA VAL A 786 -14.19 -7.04 9.79
C VAL A 786 -14.15 -6.52 11.24
N THR A 787 -13.50 -5.38 11.52
CA THR A 787 -13.46 -4.74 12.85
C THR A 787 -14.45 -3.59 13.02
N GLY A 788 -15.13 -3.17 11.94
CA GLY A 788 -16.13 -2.10 11.93
C GLY A 788 -15.60 -0.73 11.48
N GLY A 789 -14.41 -0.70 10.88
CA GLY A 789 -13.74 0.50 10.38
C GLY A 789 -14.27 0.88 9.01
N VAL A 790 -14.61 2.16 8.86
CA VAL A 790 -15.34 2.67 7.70
C VAL A 790 -14.59 3.80 7.03
N ASP A 791 -14.30 3.64 5.73
CA ASP A 791 -13.93 4.75 4.84
C ASP A 791 -14.99 4.92 3.75
N THR A 792 -15.34 6.17 3.47
CA THR A 792 -16.38 6.54 2.50
C THR A 792 -15.81 7.48 1.45
N LYS A 793 -16.03 7.16 0.18
CA LYS A 793 -15.64 7.99 -0.97
C LYS A 793 -16.83 8.23 -1.88
N THR A 794 -16.93 9.44 -2.41
CA THR A 794 -18.05 9.88 -3.27
C THR A 794 -17.55 10.38 -4.62
N THR A 795 -18.31 10.11 -5.68
CA THR A 795 -18.16 10.74 -6.99
C THR A 795 -19.54 11.00 -7.62
N ASN A 796 -19.60 11.82 -8.67
CA ASN A 796 -20.84 12.24 -9.32
C ASN A 796 -20.84 11.87 -10.82
N ILE A 797 -21.92 11.23 -11.27
CA ILE A 797 -22.17 10.92 -12.69
C ILE A 797 -23.39 11.70 -13.17
N GLN A 798 -23.20 12.51 -14.21
CA GLN A 798 -24.29 13.20 -14.88
C GLN A 798 -24.78 12.37 -16.07
N VAL A 799 -26.01 11.86 -15.98
CA VAL A 799 -26.67 11.14 -17.08
C VAL A 799 -27.45 12.14 -17.92
N LEU A 800 -27.11 12.24 -19.19
CA LEU A 800 -27.78 13.11 -20.16
C LEU A 800 -28.94 12.37 -20.85
N PRO A 801 -29.96 13.10 -21.34
CA PRO A 801 -31.06 12.51 -22.10
C PRO A 801 -30.55 11.86 -23.41
N LEU A 802 -31.26 10.88 -23.95
CA LEU A 802 -30.88 10.16 -25.17
C LEU A 802 -32.06 10.05 -26.13
N ALA A 803 -32.03 10.81 -27.22
CA ALA A 803 -33.05 10.81 -28.27
C ALA A 803 -33.01 9.57 -29.16
N THR A 804 -34.19 9.19 -29.65
CA THR A 804 -34.44 8.04 -30.52
C THR A 804 -35.50 8.40 -31.56
N PHE A 805 -35.31 8.01 -32.81
CA PHE A 805 -36.33 8.17 -33.85
C PHE A 805 -37.37 7.04 -33.82
N SER A 806 -38.60 7.37 -34.20
CA SER A 806 -39.63 6.40 -34.59
C SER A 806 -40.46 6.96 -35.76
N GLY A 807 -41.24 6.10 -36.44
CA GLY A 807 -42.00 6.50 -37.63
C GLY A 807 -41.15 6.84 -38.86
N THR A 808 -39.85 6.46 -38.86
CA THR A 808 -38.86 6.83 -39.88
C THR A 808 -39.26 6.44 -41.31
N PRO A 809 -38.89 7.25 -42.33
CA PRO A 809 -39.00 6.88 -43.74
C PRO A 809 -38.38 5.52 -44.08
N GLN A 810 -38.82 4.93 -45.19
CA GLN A 810 -38.07 3.84 -45.83
C GLN A 810 -36.69 4.36 -46.25
N VAL A 811 -35.65 3.52 -46.08
CA VAL A 811 -34.24 3.87 -46.34
C VAL A 811 -34.01 4.36 -47.78
N VAL A 812 -34.85 3.90 -48.72
CA VAL A 812 -35.01 4.51 -50.05
C VAL A 812 -36.50 4.74 -50.28
N THR A 813 -36.90 5.92 -50.75
CA THR A 813 -38.31 6.30 -50.96
C THR A 813 -38.52 7.21 -52.17
N LYS A 814 -39.72 7.18 -52.75
CA LYS A 814 -40.19 8.17 -53.74
C LYS A 814 -40.75 9.44 -53.09
N GLN A 815 -40.98 9.41 -51.78
CA GLN A 815 -41.66 10.50 -51.08
C GLN A 815 -40.69 11.68 -50.88
N THR A 816 -41.02 12.82 -51.48
CA THR A 816 -40.32 14.11 -51.30
C THR A 816 -40.69 14.81 -49.97
N SER A 817 -41.19 14.04 -49.01
CA SER A 817 -41.56 14.44 -47.66
C SER A 817 -41.28 13.32 -46.67
N ALA A 818 -41.00 13.68 -45.42
CA ALA A 818 -40.67 12.77 -44.35
C ALA A 818 -41.21 13.30 -43.02
N ASN A 819 -41.87 12.45 -42.24
CA ASN A 819 -42.25 12.73 -40.87
C ASN A 819 -41.44 11.81 -39.96
N LEU A 820 -40.68 12.35 -39.01
CA LEU A 820 -39.93 11.57 -38.02
C LEU A 820 -40.38 11.98 -36.61
N THR A 821 -40.83 11.02 -35.82
CA THR A 821 -41.20 11.27 -34.41
C THR A 821 -39.95 11.13 -33.54
N VAL A 822 -39.68 12.15 -32.72
CA VAL A 822 -38.59 12.15 -31.74
C VAL A 822 -39.12 11.71 -30.40
N GLY A 823 -38.62 10.59 -29.89
CA GLY A 823 -38.75 10.20 -28.49
C GLY A 823 -37.38 10.07 -27.83
N GLY A 824 -37.30 9.43 -26.67
CA GLY A 824 -36.02 9.09 -26.05
C GLY A 824 -36.11 8.91 -24.54
N VAL A 825 -35.03 8.40 -23.93
CA VAL A 825 -34.94 8.31 -22.48
C VAL A 825 -34.62 9.69 -21.93
N GLY A 826 -35.54 10.23 -21.12
CA GLY A 826 -35.39 11.54 -20.48
C GLY A 826 -35.61 12.75 -21.39
N VAL A 827 -36.00 12.55 -22.64
CA VAL A 827 -36.25 13.63 -23.62
C VAL A 827 -37.66 14.20 -23.41
N ASP A 828 -37.78 15.50 -23.17
CA ASP A 828 -39.06 16.23 -23.19
C ASP A 828 -39.19 17.16 -24.40
N THR A 829 -38.04 17.65 -24.85
CA THR A 829 -37.85 18.63 -25.91
C THR A 829 -36.63 18.22 -26.73
N TYR A 830 -36.52 18.72 -27.95
CA TYR A 830 -35.38 18.40 -28.80
C TYR A 830 -34.94 19.59 -29.66
N GLN A 831 -33.77 19.44 -30.28
CA GLN A 831 -33.25 20.33 -31.32
C GLN A 831 -32.79 19.45 -32.47
N TYR A 832 -32.90 19.90 -33.71
CA TYR A 832 -32.53 19.07 -34.86
C TYR A 832 -31.92 19.87 -36.01
N LYS A 833 -31.08 19.21 -36.81
CA LYS A 833 -30.59 19.74 -38.08
C LYS A 833 -30.82 18.73 -39.20
N VAL A 834 -31.00 19.25 -40.41
CA VAL A 834 -31.16 18.48 -41.64
C VAL A 834 -29.96 18.76 -42.52
N ASP A 835 -29.33 17.71 -43.07
CA ASP A 835 -28.25 17.76 -44.06
C ASP A 835 -27.03 18.62 -43.67
N GLY A 836 -26.75 18.69 -42.37
CA GLY A 836 -25.66 19.52 -41.82
C GLY A 836 -25.96 21.02 -41.77
N GLY A 837 -27.18 21.43 -42.08
CA GLY A 837 -27.67 22.80 -41.95
C GLY A 837 -27.76 23.32 -40.51
N PRO A 838 -28.30 24.54 -40.31
CA PRO A 838 -28.42 25.16 -38.99
C PRO A 838 -29.31 24.34 -38.05
N LEU A 839 -29.00 24.41 -36.75
CA LEU A 839 -29.76 23.75 -35.70
C LEU A 839 -31.09 24.46 -35.48
N ILE A 840 -32.19 23.75 -35.73
CA ILE A 840 -33.57 24.19 -35.51
C ILE A 840 -33.93 23.87 -34.05
N THR A 841 -34.38 24.90 -33.32
CA THR A 841 -34.57 24.85 -31.86
C THR A 841 -35.98 25.22 -31.40
N THR A 842 -36.84 25.67 -32.31
CA THR A 842 -38.22 26.07 -32.05
C THR A 842 -39.19 25.47 -33.07
N ASP A 843 -40.47 25.40 -32.69
CA ASP A 843 -41.57 25.06 -33.58
C ASP A 843 -41.97 26.25 -34.49
N PHE A 844 -43.05 26.07 -35.27
CA PHE A 844 -43.59 27.09 -36.17
C PHE A 844 -44.14 28.34 -35.44
N PHE A 845 -44.48 28.23 -34.16
CA PHE A 845 -45.02 29.32 -33.34
C PHE A 845 -43.95 30.00 -32.47
N GLY A 846 -42.69 29.53 -32.52
CA GLY A 846 -41.57 30.04 -31.71
C GLY A 846 -41.48 29.41 -30.31
N GLY A 847 -42.28 28.39 -30.01
CA GLY A 847 -42.15 27.57 -28.81
C GLY A 847 -41.04 26.52 -28.92
N PRO A 848 -40.62 25.88 -27.82
CA PRO A 848 -39.66 24.77 -27.88
C PRO A 848 -40.28 23.55 -28.58
N LEU A 849 -39.48 22.84 -29.37
CA LEU A 849 -39.90 21.56 -29.97
C LEU A 849 -40.06 20.50 -28.89
N THR A 850 -41.29 20.08 -28.58
CA THR A 850 -41.59 18.96 -27.66
C THR A 850 -41.67 17.62 -28.41
N VAL A 851 -41.49 16.50 -27.71
CA VAL A 851 -41.55 15.14 -28.31
C VAL A 851 -42.86 14.80 -29.03
N ASP A 852 -43.97 15.47 -28.70
CA ASP A 852 -45.26 15.31 -29.38
C ASP A 852 -45.30 15.98 -30.77
N ILE A 853 -44.33 16.85 -31.08
CA ILE A 853 -44.17 17.50 -32.39
C ILE A 853 -43.26 16.61 -33.25
N PRO A 854 -43.73 16.09 -34.39
CA PRO A 854 -42.87 15.36 -35.32
C PRO A 854 -42.03 16.32 -36.16
N ILE A 855 -40.81 15.90 -36.52
CA ILE A 855 -40.01 16.55 -37.55
C ILE A 855 -40.68 16.29 -38.91
N ALA A 856 -41.46 17.27 -39.37
CA ALA A 856 -42.11 17.25 -40.67
C ALA A 856 -41.26 17.98 -41.72
N LEU A 857 -40.83 17.26 -42.75
CA LEU A 857 -40.02 17.75 -43.87
C LEU A 857 -40.80 17.59 -45.18
N GLY A 858 -40.64 18.54 -46.10
CA GLY A 858 -41.28 18.49 -47.42
C GLY A 858 -40.47 19.28 -48.45
N GLY A 859 -40.60 18.93 -49.72
CA GLY A 859 -39.76 19.48 -50.79
C GLY A 859 -38.36 18.88 -50.83
N LEU A 860 -38.16 17.69 -50.27
CA LEU A 860 -36.92 16.93 -50.35
C LEU A 860 -36.60 16.62 -51.82
N ALA A 861 -35.37 16.87 -52.25
CA ALA A 861 -34.89 16.63 -53.60
C ALA A 861 -34.43 15.16 -53.77
N ASP A 862 -34.09 14.75 -54.99
CA ASP A 862 -33.43 13.46 -55.19
C ASP A 862 -32.00 13.51 -54.63
N GLY A 863 -31.70 12.62 -53.68
CA GLY A 863 -30.45 12.64 -52.93
C GLY A 863 -30.56 11.95 -51.57
N THR A 864 -29.43 11.90 -50.85
CA THR A 864 -29.37 11.35 -49.49
C THR A 864 -29.59 12.46 -48.47
N HIS A 865 -30.60 12.28 -47.63
CA HIS A 865 -30.95 13.19 -46.54
C HIS A 865 -30.60 12.57 -45.18
N THR A 866 -30.14 13.40 -44.25
CA THR A 866 -29.80 13.01 -42.87
C THR A 866 -30.36 14.01 -41.87
N VAL A 867 -31.14 13.51 -40.91
CA VAL A 867 -31.58 14.28 -39.74
C VAL A 867 -30.72 13.89 -38.54
N ALA A 868 -30.20 14.89 -37.83
CA ALA A 868 -29.48 14.71 -36.57
C ALA A 868 -30.24 15.42 -35.44
N VAL A 869 -30.53 14.72 -34.35
CA VAL A 869 -31.33 15.19 -33.22
C VAL A 869 -30.50 15.24 -31.93
N LEU A 870 -30.69 16.32 -31.18
CA LEU A 870 -30.23 16.49 -29.80
C LEU A 870 -31.45 16.43 -28.88
N GLY A 871 -31.57 15.38 -28.09
CA GLY A 871 -32.53 15.32 -26.99
C GLY A 871 -32.17 16.31 -25.89
N LYS A 872 -33.18 16.94 -25.32
CA LYS A 872 -33.10 17.86 -24.18
C LYS A 872 -34.10 17.44 -23.10
N ASN A 873 -33.75 17.74 -21.84
CA ASN A 873 -34.66 17.76 -20.72
C ASN A 873 -34.73 19.20 -20.18
N THR A 874 -35.90 19.83 -20.24
CA THR A 874 -36.06 21.23 -19.80
C THR A 874 -36.12 21.36 -18.27
N PRO A 875 -36.86 20.53 -17.50
CA PRO A 875 -36.87 20.57 -16.03
C PRO A 875 -35.47 20.51 -15.39
N LEU A 876 -34.58 19.67 -15.92
CA LEU A 876 -33.21 19.51 -15.40
C LEU A 876 -32.16 20.34 -16.18
N ASN A 877 -32.57 21.06 -17.23
CA ASN A 877 -31.73 21.81 -18.16
C ASN A 877 -30.53 20.99 -18.73
N LEU A 878 -30.79 19.73 -19.11
CA LEU A 878 -29.78 18.80 -19.66
C LEU A 878 -29.96 18.67 -21.18
N GLN A 879 -28.88 18.54 -21.94
CA GLN A 879 -28.93 18.40 -23.41
C GLN A 879 -27.84 17.45 -23.93
N GLN A 880 -28.14 16.68 -24.98
CA GLN A 880 -27.13 15.88 -25.68
C GLN A 880 -26.02 16.74 -26.29
N PRO A 881 -24.73 16.38 -26.13
CA PRO A 881 -23.64 17.02 -26.87
C PRO A 881 -23.81 16.76 -28.38
N GLU A 882 -23.47 17.74 -29.23
CA GLU A 882 -23.68 17.61 -30.67
C GLU A 882 -22.87 16.47 -31.32
N ALA A 883 -21.70 16.13 -30.74
CA ALA A 883 -20.91 14.97 -31.14
C ALA A 883 -21.65 13.62 -30.95
N ASN A 884 -22.67 13.59 -30.09
CA ASN A 884 -23.47 12.40 -29.75
C ASN A 884 -24.93 12.57 -30.24
N ALA A 885 -25.16 13.36 -31.28
CA ALA A 885 -26.48 13.51 -31.90
C ALA A 885 -26.99 12.19 -32.47
N THR A 886 -28.24 11.84 -32.20
CA THR A 886 -28.86 10.65 -32.81
C THR A 886 -29.17 10.97 -34.27
N THR A 887 -28.66 10.16 -35.21
CA THR A 887 -28.82 10.38 -36.65
C THR A 887 -29.74 9.34 -37.31
N PHE A 888 -30.46 9.77 -38.34
CA PHE A 888 -31.16 8.89 -39.28
C PHE A 888 -30.97 9.39 -40.71
N THR A 889 -30.68 8.48 -41.63
CA THR A 889 -30.31 8.76 -43.02
C THR A 889 -31.15 7.91 -43.98
N TRP A 890 -31.68 8.54 -45.03
CA TRP A 890 -32.42 7.87 -46.11
C TRP A 890 -32.13 8.56 -47.45
N THR A 891 -32.50 7.90 -48.55
CA THR A 891 -32.37 8.45 -49.91
C THR A 891 -33.75 8.67 -50.54
N VAL A 892 -34.01 9.88 -51.02
CA VAL A 892 -35.16 10.18 -51.87
C VAL A 892 -34.75 9.96 -53.33
N LYS A 893 -35.59 9.23 -54.07
CA LYS A 893 -35.51 9.08 -55.52
C LYS A 893 -36.91 9.07 -56.13
N ALA A 894 -37.40 10.26 -56.45
CA ALA A 894 -38.72 10.51 -57.01
C ALA A 894 -38.73 10.48 -58.56
N ASN A 895 -37.60 10.76 -59.23
CA ASN A 895 -37.55 10.79 -60.69
C ASN A 895 -37.36 9.39 -61.32
N PRO A 896 -38.04 9.07 -62.43
CA PRO A 896 -37.80 7.85 -63.19
C PRO A 896 -36.39 7.76 -63.78
N PRO A 897 -35.83 6.54 -63.92
CA PRO A 897 -34.49 6.34 -64.47
C PRO A 897 -34.42 6.78 -65.93
N VAL A 898 -33.34 7.44 -66.33
CA VAL A 898 -33.12 7.78 -67.74
C VAL A 898 -32.87 6.50 -68.53
N LEU A 899 -33.61 6.31 -69.63
CA LEU A 899 -33.49 5.19 -70.55
C LEU A 899 -33.66 5.69 -71.99
N THR A 900 -32.81 5.22 -72.89
CA THR A 900 -32.95 5.38 -74.34
C THR A 900 -32.81 4.03 -75.05
N LEU A 901 -33.31 3.99 -76.28
CA LEU A 901 -33.16 2.90 -77.24
C LEU A 901 -32.66 3.52 -78.55
N ASN A 902 -31.52 3.06 -79.05
CA ASN A 902 -30.92 3.60 -80.26
C ASN A 902 -31.79 3.26 -81.49
N PRO A 903 -31.97 4.20 -82.43
CA PRO A 903 -32.74 3.94 -83.63
C PRO A 903 -32.02 2.93 -84.54
N VAL A 904 -32.74 1.88 -84.97
CA VAL A 904 -32.25 0.93 -85.98
C VAL A 904 -32.57 1.50 -87.36
N THR A 905 -31.55 2.04 -88.03
CA THR A 905 -31.74 2.73 -89.32
C THR A 905 -31.60 1.78 -90.51
N GLY A 906 -32.70 1.57 -91.24
CA GLY A 906 -32.74 0.77 -92.48
C GLY A 906 -33.48 -0.56 -92.33
N THR A 907 -33.72 -1.24 -93.45
CA THR A 907 -34.38 -2.56 -93.48
C THR A 907 -33.37 -3.65 -93.08
N VAL A 908 -33.72 -4.44 -92.06
CA VAL A 908 -32.88 -5.57 -91.61
C VAL A 908 -33.13 -6.79 -92.49
N ARG A 909 -32.07 -7.34 -93.11
CA ARG A 909 -32.12 -8.51 -94.02
C ARG A 909 -31.78 -9.86 -93.39
N VAL A 910 -31.43 -9.89 -92.11
CA VAL A 910 -30.95 -11.08 -91.39
C VAL A 910 -31.88 -11.46 -90.22
N PRO A 911 -31.99 -12.76 -89.86
CA PRO A 911 -32.89 -13.22 -88.80
C PRO A 911 -32.40 -12.91 -87.37
N SER A 912 -31.39 -12.06 -87.22
CA SER A 912 -30.83 -11.61 -85.95
C SER A 912 -30.35 -10.15 -86.01
N LEU A 913 -30.35 -9.47 -84.86
CA LEU A 913 -29.97 -8.06 -84.73
C LEU A 913 -29.48 -7.76 -83.30
N THR A 914 -28.49 -6.89 -83.16
CA THR A 914 -28.15 -6.27 -81.87
C THR A 914 -28.93 -4.97 -81.70
N ILE A 915 -29.70 -4.85 -80.61
CA ILE A 915 -30.31 -3.59 -80.17
C ILE A 915 -29.63 -3.10 -78.88
N GLY A 916 -29.66 -1.80 -78.63
CA GLY A 916 -28.99 -1.19 -77.50
C GLY A 916 -29.36 0.27 -77.31
N GLY A 917 -28.81 0.92 -76.31
CA GLY A 917 -29.11 2.31 -75.96
C GLY A 917 -28.36 2.75 -74.71
N THR A 918 -28.81 3.84 -74.10
CA THR A 918 -28.30 4.29 -72.79
C THR A 918 -29.30 4.02 -71.67
N VAL A 919 -28.82 3.81 -70.45
CA VAL A 919 -29.62 3.65 -69.24
C VAL A 919 -28.84 4.22 -68.05
N GLU A 920 -29.55 4.67 -67.01
CA GLU A 920 -28.92 5.13 -65.77
C GLU A 920 -27.90 4.10 -65.21
N LEU A 921 -26.78 4.61 -64.69
CA LEU A 921 -25.66 3.80 -64.20
C LEU A 921 -26.12 2.82 -63.12
N GLY A 922 -25.74 1.55 -63.29
CA GLY A 922 -26.05 0.46 -62.36
C GLY A 922 -27.38 -0.28 -62.63
N LEU A 923 -28.24 0.21 -63.54
CA LEU A 923 -29.47 -0.50 -63.92
C LEU A 923 -29.25 -1.42 -65.12
N ILE A 924 -29.98 -2.55 -65.17
CA ILE A 924 -30.02 -3.45 -66.33
C ILE A 924 -31.46 -3.45 -66.86
N PRO A 925 -31.71 -2.98 -68.09
CA PRO A 925 -33.07 -2.88 -68.63
C PRO A 925 -33.59 -4.24 -69.11
N VAL A 926 -34.90 -4.45 -68.99
CA VAL A 926 -35.60 -5.64 -69.49
C VAL A 926 -36.06 -5.37 -70.93
N VAL A 927 -35.66 -6.24 -71.85
CA VAL A 927 -35.99 -6.15 -73.28
C VAL A 927 -37.10 -7.14 -73.63
N ARG A 928 -38.06 -6.73 -74.46
CA ARG A 928 -39.19 -7.53 -74.97
C ARG A 928 -39.49 -7.18 -76.43
N ALA A 929 -40.23 -8.04 -77.13
CA ALA A 929 -40.75 -7.79 -78.46
C ALA A 929 -42.23 -8.20 -78.58
N ASN A 930 -42.93 -7.68 -79.61
CA ASN A 930 -44.30 -8.06 -79.95
C ASN A 930 -44.44 -9.45 -80.62
N ILE A 931 -43.33 -10.07 -81.04
CA ILE A 931 -43.29 -11.41 -81.63
C ILE A 931 -42.38 -12.35 -80.82
N ALA A 932 -42.58 -13.66 -80.99
CA ALA A 932 -41.74 -14.68 -80.38
C ALA A 932 -40.34 -14.70 -81.01
N VAL A 933 -39.33 -14.32 -80.22
CA VAL A 933 -37.90 -14.23 -80.58
C VAL A 933 -37.05 -14.68 -79.39
N THR A 934 -35.78 -15.02 -79.65
CA THR A 934 -34.81 -15.35 -78.62
C THR A 934 -33.98 -14.11 -78.26
N PHE A 935 -33.90 -13.77 -76.98
CA PHE A 935 -33.04 -12.70 -76.46
C PHE A 935 -31.76 -13.29 -75.86
N GLY A 936 -30.61 -12.72 -76.23
CA GLY A 936 -29.35 -12.91 -75.51
C GLY A 936 -29.30 -12.08 -74.24
N THR A 937 -28.28 -12.32 -73.39
CA THR A 937 -28.08 -11.57 -72.15
C THR A 937 -27.98 -10.07 -72.41
N VAL A 938 -28.79 -9.28 -71.70
CA VAL A 938 -28.64 -7.81 -71.70
C VAL A 938 -27.36 -7.46 -70.96
N THR A 939 -26.44 -6.81 -71.67
CA THR A 939 -25.20 -6.25 -71.11
C THR A 939 -25.41 -4.77 -70.81
N ASN A 940 -24.73 -4.23 -69.79
CA ASN A 940 -24.57 -2.79 -69.58
C ASN A 940 -23.09 -2.51 -69.23
N VAL A 941 -22.44 -1.61 -69.97
CA VAL A 941 -21.10 -1.11 -69.67
C VAL A 941 -21.17 0.41 -69.58
N SER A 942 -20.93 0.94 -68.38
CA SER A 942 -20.90 2.38 -68.08
C SER A 942 -22.14 3.15 -68.56
N GLY A 943 -23.32 2.55 -68.45
CA GLY A 943 -24.59 3.15 -68.85
C GLY A 943 -24.99 2.89 -70.31
N ASN A 944 -24.15 2.22 -71.11
CA ASN A 944 -24.51 1.79 -72.47
C ASN A 944 -24.94 0.32 -72.41
N TRP A 945 -26.20 0.04 -72.75
CA TRP A 945 -26.77 -1.30 -72.73
C TRP A 945 -26.87 -1.90 -74.14
N SER A 946 -26.75 -3.23 -74.26
CA SER A 946 -26.98 -3.95 -75.52
C SER A 946 -27.52 -5.37 -75.31
N CYS A 947 -28.30 -5.85 -76.28
CA CYS A 947 -28.94 -7.16 -76.30
C CYS A 947 -28.92 -7.72 -77.72
N GLN A 948 -28.49 -8.96 -77.89
CA GLN A 948 -28.68 -9.70 -79.14
C GLN A 948 -30.11 -10.24 -79.22
N VAL A 949 -30.71 -10.22 -80.41
CA VAL A 949 -32.02 -10.81 -80.70
C VAL A 949 -31.89 -11.73 -81.90
N SER A 950 -32.50 -12.91 -81.87
CA SER A 950 -32.51 -13.87 -82.98
C SER A 950 -33.86 -14.58 -83.14
N GLY A 951 -34.09 -15.20 -84.32
CA GLY A 951 -35.38 -15.76 -84.69
C GLY A 951 -36.37 -14.72 -85.25
N LEU A 952 -35.85 -13.60 -85.73
CA LEU A 952 -36.63 -12.53 -86.37
C LEU A 952 -37.25 -13.03 -87.69
N LYS A 953 -38.37 -12.41 -88.09
CA LYS A 953 -39.14 -12.76 -89.29
C LYS A 953 -39.50 -11.52 -90.09
N SER A 954 -39.72 -11.67 -91.39
CA SER A 954 -40.18 -10.57 -92.26
C SER A 954 -41.48 -9.94 -91.73
N GLY A 955 -41.50 -8.61 -91.64
CA GLY A 955 -42.58 -7.84 -91.00
C GLY A 955 -42.06 -6.64 -90.22
N VAL A 956 -42.86 -6.14 -89.27
CA VAL A 956 -42.44 -5.09 -88.32
C VAL A 956 -42.39 -5.67 -86.91
N THR A 957 -41.20 -5.68 -86.33
CA THR A 957 -40.99 -6.07 -84.92
C THR A 957 -40.95 -4.82 -84.06
N ASN A 958 -41.90 -4.69 -83.13
CA ASN A 958 -41.84 -3.68 -82.09
C ASN A 958 -41.01 -4.22 -80.92
N PHE A 959 -39.96 -3.51 -80.54
CA PHE A 959 -39.23 -3.74 -79.31
C PHE A 959 -39.71 -2.81 -78.20
N THR A 960 -39.87 -3.35 -77.00
CA THR A 960 -40.17 -2.61 -75.77
C THR A 960 -39.05 -2.85 -74.77
N VAL A 961 -38.47 -1.79 -74.23
CA VAL A 961 -37.37 -1.81 -73.26
C VAL A 961 -37.83 -1.10 -72.00
N THR A 962 -37.61 -1.71 -70.84
CA THR A 962 -38.07 -1.19 -69.54
C THR A 962 -36.91 -1.12 -68.55
N ALA A 963 -36.66 0.06 -67.99
CA ALA A 963 -35.74 0.24 -66.86
C ALA A 963 -36.54 0.51 -65.59
N THR A 964 -36.15 -0.13 -64.48
CA THR A 964 -36.75 0.06 -63.16
C THR A 964 -35.65 0.38 -62.16
N ASP A 965 -35.82 1.41 -61.35
CA ASP A 965 -34.85 1.77 -60.30
C ASP A 965 -35.14 1.10 -58.94
N ILE A 966 -34.25 1.32 -57.98
CA ILE A 966 -34.37 0.79 -56.60
C ILE A 966 -35.59 1.33 -55.83
N ALA A 967 -36.15 2.47 -56.25
CA ALA A 967 -37.36 3.06 -55.66
C ALA A 967 -38.65 2.57 -56.36
N GLN A 968 -38.55 1.68 -57.36
CA GLN A 968 -39.63 1.21 -58.23
C GLN A 968 -40.21 2.30 -59.17
N ASN A 969 -39.41 3.30 -59.57
CA ASN A 969 -39.75 4.13 -60.73
C ASN A 969 -39.41 3.38 -62.03
N VAL A 970 -40.27 3.53 -63.05
CA VAL A 970 -40.22 2.75 -64.29
C VAL A 970 -40.19 3.69 -65.49
N THR A 971 -39.26 3.46 -66.40
CA THR A 971 -39.18 4.16 -67.71
C THR A 971 -39.24 3.13 -68.82
N ILE A 972 -40.00 3.43 -69.87
CA ILE A 972 -40.22 2.55 -71.02
C ILE A 972 -39.82 3.28 -72.31
N ALA A 973 -39.04 2.61 -73.16
CA ALA A 973 -38.70 3.04 -74.50
C ALA A 973 -39.11 1.97 -75.53
N THR A 974 -39.57 2.40 -76.71
CA THR A 974 -40.05 1.49 -77.77
C THR A 974 -39.49 1.88 -79.14
N ALA A 975 -39.25 0.90 -80.01
CA ALA A 975 -38.87 1.13 -81.40
C ALA A 975 -39.42 0.04 -82.33
N ASP A 976 -39.90 0.45 -83.50
CA ASP A 976 -40.32 -0.44 -84.58
C ASP A 976 -39.16 -0.68 -85.56
N VAL A 977 -38.91 -1.96 -85.87
CA VAL A 977 -37.86 -2.38 -86.81
C VAL A 977 -38.52 -3.13 -87.97
N LYS A 978 -38.35 -2.63 -89.20
CA LYS A 978 -38.79 -3.32 -90.42
C LYS A 978 -37.75 -4.35 -90.85
N ILE A 979 -38.21 -5.59 -91.03
CA ILE A 979 -37.40 -6.76 -91.35
C ILE A 979 -37.92 -7.32 -92.68
N VAL A 980 -37.02 -7.61 -93.60
CA VAL A 980 -37.32 -8.26 -94.90
C VAL A 980 -36.20 -9.26 -95.15
N LEU A 981 -36.46 -10.52 -94.82
CA LEU A 981 -35.57 -11.64 -95.12
C LEU A 981 -35.76 -12.06 -96.59
N PRO A 982 -34.69 -12.39 -97.33
CA PRO A 982 -34.80 -12.91 -98.69
C PRO A 982 -35.60 -14.21 -98.73
N ASP A 983 -36.62 -14.27 -99.59
CA ASP A 983 -37.52 -15.41 -99.74
C ASP A 983 -37.47 -16.05 -101.14
N GLY A 984 -36.86 -15.39 -102.13
CA GLY A 984 -36.79 -15.79 -103.53
C GLY A 984 -37.96 -15.30 -104.40
N ASN A 985 -38.93 -14.58 -103.83
CA ASN A 985 -40.13 -14.11 -104.51
C ASN A 985 -39.87 -12.71 -105.09
N MET A 986 -39.30 -12.69 -106.31
CA MET A 986 -38.88 -11.49 -107.05
C MET A 986 -40.01 -10.49 -107.37
N LYS A 987 -41.28 -10.85 -107.12
CA LYS A 987 -42.45 -10.10 -107.62
C LYS A 987 -43.44 -9.68 -106.53
N GLY A 988 -43.19 -10.03 -105.28
CA GLY A 988 -44.14 -9.79 -104.19
C GLY A 988 -45.46 -10.57 -104.32
N THR A 989 -45.52 -11.64 -105.13
CA THR A 989 -46.73 -12.44 -105.39
C THR A 989 -47.13 -13.35 -104.23
N GLY A 990 -46.20 -13.62 -103.30
CA GLY A 990 -46.39 -14.46 -102.12
C GLY A 990 -46.09 -15.95 -102.35
N ASN A 991 -45.73 -16.35 -103.57
CA ASN A 991 -45.23 -17.69 -103.90
C ASN A 991 -43.97 -17.54 -104.77
N VAL A 992 -43.00 -18.44 -104.60
CA VAL A 992 -41.78 -18.50 -105.42
C VAL A 992 -42.03 -19.43 -106.60
N ASP A 993 -42.08 -18.90 -107.83
CA ASP A 993 -42.35 -19.71 -109.03
C ASP A 993 -41.25 -19.62 -110.11
N ILE A 994 -41.36 -20.45 -111.15
CA ILE A 994 -40.35 -20.58 -112.22
C ILE A 994 -40.03 -19.25 -112.92
N SER A 995 -41.00 -18.32 -112.92
CA SER A 995 -40.87 -17.01 -113.50
C SER A 995 -40.13 -16.01 -112.60
N ASP A 996 -39.94 -16.31 -111.31
CA ASP A 996 -39.00 -15.63 -110.42
C ASP A 996 -37.58 -16.13 -110.68
N ALA A 997 -37.37 -17.46 -110.73
CA ALA A 997 -36.08 -18.05 -111.10
C ALA A 997 -35.58 -17.54 -112.48
N ILE A 998 -36.47 -17.40 -113.46
CA ILE A 998 -36.15 -16.80 -114.78
C ILE A 998 -35.85 -15.30 -114.66
N ARG A 999 -36.53 -14.54 -113.79
CA ARG A 999 -36.25 -13.12 -113.56
C ARG A 999 -34.88 -12.92 -112.93
N THR A 1000 -34.56 -13.71 -111.91
CA THR A 1000 -33.25 -13.76 -111.23
C THR A 1000 -32.16 -14.14 -112.22
N LEU A 1001 -32.34 -15.22 -113.01
CA LEU A 1001 -31.37 -15.63 -114.03
C LEU A 1001 -31.12 -14.52 -115.06
N ARG A 1002 -32.17 -13.80 -115.49
CA ARG A 1002 -32.01 -12.66 -116.41
C ARG A 1002 -31.22 -11.50 -115.81
N ILE A 1003 -31.32 -11.27 -114.50
CA ILE A 1003 -30.49 -10.27 -113.80
C ILE A 1003 -29.05 -10.77 -113.71
N ALA A 1004 -28.86 -12.02 -113.28
CA ALA A 1004 -27.56 -12.67 -113.13
C ALA A 1004 -26.70 -12.69 -114.41
N VAL A 1005 -27.33 -12.85 -115.58
CA VAL A 1005 -26.64 -12.81 -116.89
C VAL A 1005 -26.65 -11.43 -117.56
N GLY A 1006 -26.98 -10.36 -116.82
CA GLY A 1006 -26.89 -8.97 -117.28
C GLY A 1006 -28.00 -8.52 -118.23
N LEU A 1007 -29.08 -9.30 -118.40
CA LEU A 1007 -30.23 -9.00 -119.26
C LEU A 1007 -31.35 -8.22 -118.53
N GLY A 1008 -30.98 -7.51 -117.47
CA GLY A 1008 -31.79 -6.58 -116.69
C GLY A 1008 -31.10 -6.21 -115.38
N THR A 1009 -31.40 -5.04 -114.82
CA THR A 1009 -31.03 -4.67 -113.46
C THR A 1009 -32.11 -5.08 -112.45
N PRO A 1010 -31.75 -5.38 -111.19
CA PRO A 1010 -32.72 -5.55 -110.11
C PRO A 1010 -33.21 -4.18 -109.63
N SER A 1011 -34.49 -4.08 -109.31
CA SER A 1011 -35.02 -3.01 -108.47
C SER A 1011 -34.59 -3.19 -107.00
N PRO A 1012 -34.71 -2.15 -106.15
CA PRO A 1012 -34.37 -2.29 -104.73
C PRO A 1012 -35.16 -3.37 -104.00
N ASP A 1013 -36.44 -3.58 -104.37
CA ASP A 1013 -37.31 -4.58 -103.74
C ASP A 1013 -36.95 -6.00 -104.19
N GLU A 1014 -36.68 -6.18 -105.50
CA GLU A 1014 -36.10 -7.41 -106.04
C GLU A 1014 -34.77 -7.77 -105.36
N LEU A 1015 -33.93 -6.79 -105.04
CA LEU A 1015 -32.67 -7.00 -104.32
C LEU A 1015 -32.86 -7.34 -102.83
N LEU A 1016 -34.00 -6.99 -102.20
CA LEU A 1016 -34.31 -7.44 -100.84
C LEU A 1016 -34.80 -8.90 -100.81
N HIS A 1017 -35.48 -9.35 -101.87
CA HIS A 1017 -36.15 -10.64 -101.93
C HIS A 1017 -35.35 -11.73 -102.68
N GLY A 1018 -34.56 -11.35 -103.69
CA GLY A 1018 -33.88 -12.26 -104.62
C GLY A 1018 -32.42 -12.59 -104.31
N ASP A 1019 -31.78 -11.82 -103.43
CA ASP A 1019 -30.44 -12.03 -102.86
C ASP A 1019 -30.53 -13.19 -101.83
N VAL A 1020 -30.59 -14.43 -102.32
CA VAL A 1020 -30.84 -15.65 -101.53
C VAL A 1020 -29.62 -16.55 -101.43
N ALA A 1021 -28.53 -16.24 -102.13
CA ALA A 1021 -27.27 -16.95 -102.14
C ALA A 1021 -26.13 -16.07 -101.58
N PRO A 1022 -25.06 -16.68 -101.03
CA PRO A 1022 -24.92 -18.10 -100.71
C PRO A 1022 -25.95 -18.56 -99.65
N LEU A 1023 -26.17 -19.87 -99.58
CA LEU A 1023 -26.86 -20.46 -98.43
C LEU A 1023 -25.85 -20.70 -97.30
N ASP A 1024 -26.28 -20.46 -96.06
CA ASP A 1024 -25.50 -20.72 -94.86
C ASP A 1024 -25.35 -22.22 -94.57
N ALA A 1025 -24.63 -22.56 -93.48
CA ALA A 1025 -24.41 -23.95 -93.07
C ALA A 1025 -25.71 -24.70 -92.68
N ASN A 1026 -26.82 -24.00 -92.49
CA ASN A 1026 -28.15 -24.56 -92.18
C ASN A 1026 -29.06 -24.62 -93.40
N GLY A 1027 -28.65 -24.07 -94.55
CA GLY A 1027 -29.42 -24.02 -95.78
C GLY A 1027 -30.34 -22.80 -95.93
N ALA A 1028 -30.16 -21.77 -95.09
CA ALA A 1028 -30.90 -20.50 -95.15
C ALA A 1028 -30.12 -19.41 -95.93
N PRO A 1029 -30.80 -18.41 -96.53
CA PRO A 1029 -30.15 -17.28 -97.20
C PRO A 1029 -29.14 -16.51 -96.32
N ALA A 1030 -27.95 -16.30 -96.87
CA ALA A 1030 -26.93 -15.40 -96.33
C ALA A 1030 -26.61 -14.31 -97.37
N PRO A 1031 -27.54 -13.34 -97.60
CA PRO A 1031 -27.47 -12.35 -98.68
C PRO A 1031 -26.13 -11.61 -98.75
N ASP A 1032 -25.49 -11.63 -99.92
CA ASP A 1032 -24.19 -11.00 -100.18
C ASP A 1032 -24.31 -9.54 -100.66
N GLY A 1033 -25.52 -9.12 -101.02
CA GLY A 1033 -25.85 -7.80 -101.56
C GLY A 1033 -25.99 -7.75 -103.09
N ARG A 1034 -26.14 -8.91 -103.75
CA ARG A 1034 -26.20 -9.05 -105.21
C ARG A 1034 -27.29 -10.03 -105.63
N ILE A 1035 -27.45 -10.17 -106.95
CA ILE A 1035 -28.22 -11.25 -107.57
C ILE A 1035 -27.38 -11.80 -108.72
N ASP A 1036 -26.85 -13.01 -108.55
CA ASP A 1036 -26.06 -13.73 -109.55
C ASP A 1036 -26.62 -15.13 -109.87
N VAL A 1037 -25.82 -15.96 -110.54
CA VAL A 1037 -26.24 -17.28 -111.02
C VAL A 1037 -26.50 -18.24 -109.85
N ALA A 1038 -25.84 -18.05 -108.70
CA ALA A 1038 -26.10 -18.80 -107.48
C ALA A 1038 -27.52 -18.53 -106.96
N ASP A 1039 -27.96 -17.26 -106.91
CA ASP A 1039 -29.33 -16.89 -106.55
C ASP A 1039 -30.34 -17.52 -107.50
N ALA A 1040 -30.10 -17.41 -108.80
CA ALA A 1040 -30.97 -17.99 -109.81
C ALA A 1040 -31.11 -19.52 -109.65
N VAL A 1041 -30.04 -20.22 -109.27
CA VAL A 1041 -30.03 -21.65 -108.97
C VAL A 1041 -30.70 -21.97 -107.63
N VAL A 1042 -30.52 -21.15 -106.60
CA VAL A 1042 -31.18 -21.32 -105.29
C VAL A 1042 -32.69 -21.12 -105.42
N ILE A 1043 -33.14 -20.04 -106.07
CA ILE A 1043 -34.57 -19.80 -106.37
C ILE A 1043 -35.12 -20.93 -107.23
N LEU A 1044 -34.43 -21.36 -108.29
CA LEU A 1044 -34.86 -22.51 -109.11
C LEU A 1044 -35.01 -23.79 -108.28
N ARG A 1045 -34.07 -24.08 -107.37
CA ARG A 1045 -34.16 -25.23 -106.44
C ARG A 1045 -35.37 -25.12 -105.50
N LYS A 1046 -35.73 -23.91 -105.05
CA LYS A 1046 -36.92 -23.65 -104.23
C LYS A 1046 -38.21 -23.89 -105.03
N VAL A 1047 -38.27 -23.40 -106.27
CA VAL A 1047 -39.40 -23.63 -107.21
C VAL A 1047 -39.66 -25.12 -107.44
N VAL A 1048 -38.61 -25.94 -107.59
CA VAL A 1048 -38.76 -27.40 -107.77
C VAL A 1048 -38.81 -28.19 -106.45
N GLY A 1049 -38.95 -27.51 -105.30
CA GLY A 1049 -39.11 -28.15 -103.99
C GLY A 1049 -37.86 -28.86 -103.44
N LEU A 1050 -36.67 -28.60 -103.99
CA LEU A 1050 -35.41 -29.20 -103.54
C LEU A 1050 -34.80 -28.52 -102.31
N ILE A 1051 -35.30 -27.33 -101.94
CA ILE A 1051 -34.99 -26.60 -100.70
C ILE A 1051 -36.23 -25.85 -100.23
N ASN A 1052 -36.31 -25.56 -98.93
CA ASN A 1052 -37.36 -24.76 -98.32
C ASN A 1052 -36.77 -23.94 -97.17
N PHE A 1053 -36.97 -22.63 -97.19
CA PHE A 1053 -36.48 -21.65 -96.21
C PHE A 1053 -37.43 -20.44 -96.14
#